data_AF-A0A660NBT2-F1
#
_entry.id   AF-A0A660NBT2-F1
#
_cell.length_a   1.000
_cell.length_b   1.000
_cell.length_c   1.000
_cell.angle_alpha   90.00
_cell.angle_beta   90.00
_cell.angle_gamma   90.00
#
_symmetry.space_group_name_H-M   'P 1'
#
loop_
_entity.id
_entity.type
_entity.pdbx_description
1 polymer ?
#
loop_
_entity_poly.entity_id
_entity_poly.type
_entity_poly.pdbx_seq_one_letter_code
_entity_poly.pdbx_strand_id
1 'polypeptide(L)'
;MLNMNEVFETNKMISDNLLDVRTITMGISLLDCIDADLDRLNEKIYHKITSYAKNLVSVGEAISKEFGIPIVNKRISVTPIALIGGSACKNPEDFVAIAKTLDKAAKEVGVNFLGGYSAIVCKGMTTADKMLIESIPQALASTDIVCSSVNLGSTKTGLNMDAVRLMGSIIKKTAEATKDNDSLGCAKLVVFCNAPDDNPFMAGAFHGVTEADAIINVGVSGPGVVKAAIEEARGKDFGVLCNTIKKTAFKITRVGQLVAQEASKRLGVPFGIIDLSLAPTPAIGDSVAEILEEIGLERVGAPGTTAALAMLNDQVKKGGVMASSYVGGLSGAFIPVSEDQGMIDAVNLGSLTIEKLEAMTCVCSVGLDMIAIPGDTPDTTIAGIIADEAAIGMVNQKTTAVRVIPVIGKGVGETVEFGGLLGYATIMQVNTFSCANFVDRGGRIPAPIHSFKNYEGNMQILKKILSIAAMISMVCVLNVHADPEITLPQSTNQNDVINQSAALYNDEMDINEQDYYPILDKGVSDINFEASLSIAQQSANISGTGYSTYVDAIWQAKGQYFNVSPIALWESDNTDVVIAQQGRLIGVGKGTAMVTVKFRGKEASIQVTVDNLVASSASRVSGSYTSAQKPIMDKAKAMVNLTWRPTKNLMGWRGTKVFQAGVTYRGIPYSQTPHQEDNLSFPGTLSKADFYTTFSNGGKTMPMYGNDCSGFVSYAWGIPRNNTSGFVAGIRSGRYAKVGSYNANAPSAADLKASYRRMHSGDAMVKVGHVILVESVQGTNVVCYEQTPAQAIVSTHSFDELASHGYMPFSRGSGGGNYASSGSGSGGGWVKSGNTWYYTSGGRNATGWRQIGGVWYYFGSNGAMATGWRQIGGVWYYFKSSGAMAANQWIGSRNPYYY
;
A
#
# COMPACT_ATOMS: atom_id res chain seq x y z
N MET A 1 0.94 23.32 -29.11
CA MET A 1 0.17 24.57 -29.29
C MET A 1 -1.28 24.25 -28.95
N LEU A 2 -1.95 25.12 -28.20
CA LEU A 2 -3.38 24.97 -27.92
C LEU A 2 -4.18 25.27 -29.20
N ASN A 3 -5.25 24.52 -29.44
CA ASN A 3 -6.20 24.79 -30.51
C ASN A 3 -7.03 26.05 -30.17
N MET A 4 -7.52 26.76 -31.18
CA MET A 4 -8.35 27.95 -31.00
C MET A 4 -9.59 27.68 -30.12
N ASN A 5 -10.18 26.48 -30.24
CA ASN A 5 -11.27 26.04 -29.36
C ASN A 5 -10.83 25.87 -27.89
N GLU A 6 -9.61 25.40 -27.64
CA GLU A 6 -9.07 25.27 -26.28
C GLU A 6 -8.77 26.63 -25.66
N VAL A 7 -8.40 27.64 -26.47
CA VAL A 7 -8.26 29.03 -26.02
C VAL A 7 -9.60 29.64 -25.61
N PHE A 8 -10.65 29.48 -26.42
CA PHE A 8 -12.00 29.91 -26.05
C PHE A 8 -12.51 29.20 -24.79
N GLU A 9 -12.29 27.89 -24.67
CA GLU A 9 -12.68 27.13 -23.49
C GLU A 9 -11.91 27.58 -22.25
N THR A 10 -10.60 27.82 -22.36
CA THR A 10 -9.76 28.33 -21.26
C THR A 10 -10.22 29.72 -20.80
N ASN A 11 -10.53 30.62 -21.74
CA ASN A 11 -11.08 31.94 -21.43
C ASN A 11 -12.41 31.83 -20.66
N LYS A 12 -13.30 30.93 -21.09
CA LYS A 12 -14.56 30.65 -20.37
C LYS A 12 -14.31 30.14 -18.94
N MET A 13 -13.31 29.27 -18.75
CA MET A 13 -12.94 28.80 -17.40
C MET A 13 -12.48 29.94 -16.50
N ILE A 14 -11.77 30.94 -17.03
CA ILE A 14 -11.30 32.11 -16.29
C ILE A 14 -12.44 33.09 -15.99
N SER A 15 -13.24 33.47 -16.99
CA SER A 15 -14.27 34.50 -16.82
C SER A 15 -15.52 34.03 -16.09
N ASP A 16 -16.01 32.83 -16.41
CA ASP A 16 -17.34 32.38 -16.01
C ASP A 16 -17.26 31.42 -14.81
N ASN A 17 -16.14 30.71 -14.65
CA ASN A 17 -15.99 29.60 -13.70
C ASN A 17 -14.83 29.78 -12.69
N LEU A 18 -14.28 31.00 -12.57
CA LEU A 18 -13.31 31.38 -11.55
C LEU A 18 -12.00 30.55 -11.54
N LEU A 19 -11.46 30.20 -12.71
CA LEU A 19 -10.11 29.62 -12.81
C LEU A 19 -9.04 30.64 -12.39
N ASP A 20 -8.28 30.31 -11.33
CA ASP A 20 -7.18 31.15 -10.83
C ASP A 20 -5.85 30.39 -10.66
N VAL A 21 -4.76 31.16 -10.60
CA VAL A 21 -3.51 30.70 -10.00
C VAL A 21 -3.46 31.21 -8.56
N ARG A 22 -3.92 30.36 -7.64
CA ARG A 22 -3.99 30.63 -6.20
C ARG A 22 -2.67 31.14 -5.64
N THR A 23 -1.53 30.64 -6.09
CA THR A 23 -0.21 31.10 -5.63
C THR A 23 0.93 30.87 -6.61
N ILE A 24 1.86 31.82 -6.66
CA ILE A 24 3.26 31.57 -7.00
C ILE A 24 4.09 31.67 -5.71
N THR A 25 4.72 30.58 -5.30
CA THR A 25 5.59 30.53 -4.12
C THR A 25 7.05 30.41 -4.57
N MET A 26 7.91 31.33 -4.12
CA MET A 26 9.36 31.18 -4.23
C MET A 26 9.91 30.51 -2.97
N GLY A 27 10.46 29.31 -3.12
CA GLY A 27 11.28 28.69 -2.08
C GLY A 27 12.68 29.28 -2.07
N ILE A 28 13.26 29.55 -0.91
CA ILE A 28 14.60 30.13 -0.72
C ILE A 28 15.35 29.38 0.38
N SER A 29 16.54 28.85 0.06
CA SER A 29 17.45 28.25 1.03
C SER A 29 18.11 29.32 1.90
N LEU A 30 18.13 29.13 3.23
CA LEU A 30 18.82 30.02 4.18
C LEU A 30 20.06 29.38 4.82
N LEU A 31 20.51 28.21 4.34
CA LEU A 31 21.63 27.48 4.96
C LEU A 31 22.97 28.24 4.93
N ASP A 32 23.19 29.09 3.94
CA ASP A 32 24.33 30.01 3.83
C ASP A 32 24.21 31.27 4.70
N CYS A 33 23.01 31.56 5.21
CA CYS A 33 22.76 32.68 6.10
C CYS A 33 23.19 32.40 7.54
N ILE A 34 23.42 31.12 7.89
CA ILE A 34 23.82 30.68 9.23
C ILE A 34 25.03 31.48 9.74
N ASP A 35 24.92 31.96 10.96
CA ASP A 35 25.97 32.65 11.71
C ASP A 35 25.87 32.26 13.20
N ALA A 36 26.90 32.55 13.99
CA ALA A 36 26.83 32.44 15.45
C ALA A 36 26.32 33.75 16.09
N ASP A 37 26.41 34.86 15.37
CA ASP A 37 25.91 36.17 15.77
C ASP A 37 24.49 36.42 15.22
N LEU A 38 23.56 36.77 16.12
CA LEU A 38 22.14 36.92 15.78
C LEU A 38 21.87 38.10 14.84
N ASP A 39 22.59 39.21 14.98
CA ASP A 39 22.39 40.40 14.16
C ASP A 39 22.89 40.15 12.73
N ARG A 40 24.05 39.52 12.57
CA ARG A 40 24.56 39.08 11.25
C ARG A 40 23.67 38.04 10.60
N LEU A 41 23.13 37.09 11.38
CA LEU A 41 22.16 36.12 10.90
C LEU A 41 20.93 36.83 10.33
N ASN A 42 20.38 37.78 11.06
CA ASN A 42 19.23 38.59 10.62
C ASN A 42 19.54 39.42 9.36
N GLU A 43 20.70 40.08 9.31
CA GLU A 43 21.17 40.84 8.16
C GLU A 43 21.27 39.96 6.89
N LYS A 44 21.91 38.79 7.00
CA LYS A 44 22.03 37.82 5.90
C LYS A 44 20.67 37.33 5.40
N ILE A 45 19.77 36.94 6.31
CA ILE A 45 18.40 36.48 5.98
C ILE A 45 17.64 37.58 5.23
N TYR A 46 17.65 38.81 5.76
CA TYR A 46 16.98 39.95 5.14
C TYR A 46 17.49 40.22 3.73
N HIS A 47 18.82 40.28 3.56
CA HIS A 47 19.42 40.54 2.25
C HIS A 47 19.20 39.41 1.25
N LYS A 48 19.25 38.13 1.67
CA LYS A 48 19.03 37.01 0.74
C LYS A 48 17.59 36.99 0.23
N ILE A 49 16.60 37.11 1.13
CA ILE A 49 15.17 37.11 0.75
C ILE A 49 14.85 38.30 -0.15
N THR A 50 15.26 39.52 0.23
CA THR A 50 14.99 40.73 -0.57
C THR A 50 15.71 40.72 -1.92
N SER A 51 16.87 40.08 -2.04
CA SER A 51 17.59 39.95 -3.31
C SER A 51 16.94 38.95 -4.28
N TYR A 52 16.64 37.73 -3.81
CA TYR A 52 16.04 36.69 -4.66
C TYR A 52 14.61 37.04 -5.07
N ALA A 53 13.78 37.49 -4.13
CA ALA A 53 12.37 37.73 -4.37
C ALA A 53 12.05 39.14 -4.92
N LYS A 54 13.06 40.01 -5.12
CA LYS A 54 12.91 41.42 -5.55
C LYS A 54 11.86 41.67 -6.65
N ASN A 55 11.84 40.79 -7.66
CA ASN A 55 10.97 40.94 -8.83
C ASN A 55 9.75 40.00 -8.80
N LEU A 56 9.56 39.20 -7.74
CA LEU A 56 8.54 38.14 -7.68
C LEU A 56 7.12 38.70 -7.88
N VAL A 57 6.78 39.78 -7.17
CA VAL A 57 5.45 40.40 -7.25
C VAL A 57 5.21 41.00 -8.64
N SER A 58 6.14 41.83 -9.13
CA SER A 58 6.01 42.51 -10.43
C SER A 58 5.98 41.54 -11.62
N VAL A 59 6.75 40.44 -11.56
CA VAL A 59 6.69 39.37 -12.57
C VAL A 59 5.35 38.64 -12.50
N GLY A 60 4.85 38.31 -11.30
CA GLY A 60 3.55 37.69 -11.12
C GLY A 60 2.39 38.55 -11.63
N GLU A 61 2.45 39.86 -11.43
CA GLU A 61 1.47 40.82 -12.00
C GLU A 61 1.58 40.94 -13.52
N ALA A 62 2.79 41.01 -14.06
CA ALA A 62 3.01 41.05 -15.50
C ALA A 62 2.48 39.79 -16.21
N ILE A 63 2.74 38.60 -15.67
CA ILE A 63 2.21 37.33 -16.19
C ILE A 63 0.67 37.32 -16.08
N SER A 64 0.11 37.74 -14.95
CA SER A 64 -1.34 37.79 -14.75
C SER A 64 -2.03 38.66 -15.81
N LYS A 65 -1.46 39.84 -16.10
CA LYS A 65 -1.96 40.77 -17.12
C LYS A 65 -1.78 40.26 -18.55
N GLU A 66 -0.69 39.57 -18.84
CA GLU A 66 -0.34 39.10 -20.19
C GLU A 66 -1.14 37.86 -20.61
N PHE A 67 -1.33 36.90 -19.69
CA PHE A 67 -2.09 35.68 -19.94
C PHE A 67 -3.58 35.83 -19.61
N GLY A 68 -4.00 36.92 -18.98
CA GLY A 68 -5.38 37.15 -18.55
C GLY A 68 -5.84 36.28 -17.38
N ILE A 69 -4.93 35.55 -16.74
CA ILE A 69 -5.22 34.63 -15.63
C ILE A 69 -4.94 35.36 -14.29
N PRO A 70 -5.89 35.43 -13.34
CA PRO A 70 -5.63 36.03 -12.04
C PRO A 70 -4.60 35.21 -11.24
N ILE A 71 -3.51 35.85 -10.82
CA ILE A 71 -2.54 35.27 -9.87
C ILE A 71 -2.80 35.90 -8.49
N VAL A 72 -3.55 35.18 -7.65
CA VAL A 72 -4.12 35.70 -6.39
C VAL A 72 -3.04 36.03 -5.37
N ASN A 73 -2.09 35.11 -5.13
CA ASN A 73 -1.04 35.28 -4.14
C ASN A 73 0.37 35.17 -4.74
N LYS A 74 1.30 35.94 -4.16
CA LYS A 74 2.74 35.78 -4.33
C LYS A 74 3.33 35.55 -2.95
N ARG A 75 4.10 34.48 -2.77
CA ARG A 75 4.47 33.94 -1.44
C ARG A 75 5.94 33.53 -1.41
N ILE A 76 6.49 33.41 -0.21
CA ILE A 76 7.86 32.91 0.01
C ILE A 76 7.81 31.73 0.98
N SER A 77 8.57 30.67 0.71
CA SER A 77 8.91 29.65 1.71
C SER A 77 10.42 29.69 1.98
N VAL A 78 10.82 29.52 3.24
CA VAL A 78 12.24 29.50 3.63
C VAL A 78 12.59 28.23 4.40
N THR A 79 13.88 27.91 4.47
CA THR A 79 14.39 26.76 5.25
C THR A 79 13.87 26.80 6.69
N PRO A 80 13.43 25.66 7.28
CA PRO A 80 12.96 25.58 8.66
C PRO A 80 13.87 26.32 9.64
N ILE A 81 13.35 27.42 10.21
CA ILE A 81 14.14 28.36 11.01
C ILE A 81 14.76 27.71 12.26
N ALA A 82 14.23 26.59 12.76
CA ALA A 82 14.86 25.83 13.84
C ALA A 82 16.30 25.36 13.49
N LEU A 83 16.56 25.05 12.22
CA LEU A 83 17.90 24.69 11.72
C LEU A 83 18.80 25.93 11.58
N ILE A 84 18.22 27.05 11.16
CA ILE A 84 18.95 28.30 10.84
C ILE A 84 19.34 29.06 12.11
N GLY A 85 18.44 29.16 13.09
CA GLY A 85 18.68 29.82 14.37
C GLY A 85 19.46 28.98 15.37
N GLY A 86 19.69 27.68 15.13
CA GLY A 86 20.27 26.77 16.13
C GLY A 86 21.69 27.11 16.60
N SER A 87 22.48 27.84 15.80
CA SER A 87 23.80 28.35 16.20
C SER A 87 23.74 29.67 16.96
N ALA A 88 22.88 30.61 16.54
CA ALA A 88 22.79 31.95 17.13
C ALA A 88 21.89 31.99 18.38
N CYS A 89 20.67 31.46 18.30
CA CYS A 89 19.65 31.58 19.34
C CYS A 89 20.06 30.83 20.63
N LYS A 90 19.69 31.41 21.77
CA LYS A 90 19.93 30.92 23.14
C LYS A 90 18.65 30.93 23.98
N ASN A 91 17.61 31.63 23.53
CA ASN A 91 16.29 31.72 24.15
C ASN A 91 15.19 31.79 23.05
N PRO A 92 13.89 31.66 23.39
CA PRO A 92 12.78 31.83 22.45
C PRO A 92 12.68 33.23 21.82
N GLU A 93 13.03 34.28 22.55
CA GLU A 93 12.95 35.68 22.10
C GLU A 93 13.91 35.98 20.94
N ASP A 94 15.06 35.30 20.88
CA ASP A 94 16.01 35.37 19.76
C ASP A 94 15.37 34.87 18.45
N PHE A 95 14.55 33.81 18.52
CA PHE A 95 13.77 33.33 17.38
C PHE A 95 12.68 34.33 16.98
N VAL A 96 12.05 35.03 17.94
CA VAL A 96 11.12 36.14 17.64
C VAL A 96 11.82 37.29 16.90
N ALA A 97 13.11 37.55 17.14
CA ALA A 97 13.89 38.50 16.35
C ALA A 97 14.01 38.04 14.88
N ILE A 98 14.27 36.75 14.64
CA ILE A 98 14.27 36.18 13.28
C ILE A 98 12.88 36.29 12.64
N ALA A 99 11.79 36.02 13.37
CA ALA A 99 10.42 36.18 12.86
C ALA A 99 10.17 37.62 12.36
N LYS A 100 10.59 38.63 13.13
CA LYS A 100 10.48 40.05 12.74
C LYS A 100 11.33 40.40 11.52
N THR A 101 12.51 39.80 11.39
CA THR A 101 13.35 39.93 10.19
C THR A 101 12.68 39.36 8.94
N LEU A 102 12.06 38.19 9.05
CA LEU A 102 11.30 37.57 7.96
C LEU A 102 10.09 38.42 7.56
N ASP A 103 9.33 38.91 8.55
CA ASP A 103 8.17 39.79 8.33
C ASP A 103 8.59 41.11 7.65
N LYS A 104 9.69 41.72 8.09
CA LYS A 104 10.28 42.91 7.45
C LYS A 104 10.70 42.63 6.00
N ALA A 105 11.37 41.52 5.73
CA ALA A 105 11.76 41.14 4.37
C ALA A 105 10.54 40.87 3.46
N ALA A 106 9.51 40.23 4.00
CA ALA A 106 8.27 39.95 3.29
C ALA A 106 7.51 41.24 2.93
N LYS A 107 7.45 42.19 3.86
CA LYS A 107 6.87 43.54 3.66
C LYS A 107 7.63 44.35 2.60
N GLU A 108 8.96 44.32 2.63
CA GLU A 108 9.82 45.01 1.64
C GLU A 108 9.58 44.49 0.21
N VAL A 109 9.42 43.16 0.05
CA VAL A 109 9.14 42.53 -1.25
C VAL A 109 7.68 42.68 -1.68
N GLY A 110 6.75 42.86 -0.74
CA GLY A 110 5.31 42.97 -1.00
C GLY A 110 4.58 41.64 -1.19
N VAL A 111 5.09 40.54 -0.60
CA VAL A 111 4.45 39.22 -0.68
C VAL A 111 3.33 39.04 0.35
N ASN A 112 2.33 38.20 0.05
CA ASN A 112 1.15 38.02 0.89
C ASN A 112 1.43 37.21 2.17
N PHE A 113 2.31 36.22 2.10
CA PHE A 113 2.65 35.31 3.19
C PHE A 113 4.08 34.79 3.05
N LEU A 114 4.76 34.58 4.19
CA LEU A 114 6.07 33.95 4.28
C LEU A 114 6.02 32.78 5.26
N GLY A 115 6.29 31.56 4.77
CA GLY A 115 6.36 30.33 5.56
C GLY A 115 7.79 29.86 5.74
N GLY A 116 8.03 28.99 6.74
CA GLY A 116 9.35 28.45 7.07
C GLY A 116 9.75 28.69 8.52
N TYR A 117 8.93 29.41 9.30
CA TYR A 117 9.09 29.53 10.75
C TYR A 117 8.71 28.22 11.45
N SER A 118 9.53 27.20 11.24
CA SER A 118 9.12 25.80 11.30
C SER A 118 10.14 24.90 11.97
N ALA A 119 9.66 23.80 12.54
CA ALA A 119 10.46 22.73 13.15
C ALA A 119 9.95 21.34 12.71
N ILE A 120 10.88 20.37 12.63
CA ILE A 120 10.59 18.99 12.18
C ILE A 120 11.05 18.02 13.28
N VAL A 121 10.12 17.59 14.13
CA VAL A 121 10.40 17.02 15.46
C VAL A 121 9.92 15.57 15.61
N CYS A 122 9.80 14.85 14.51
CA CYS A 122 9.19 13.51 14.43
C CYS A 122 9.82 12.44 15.35
N LYS A 123 11.11 12.58 15.69
CA LYS A 123 11.87 11.61 16.51
C LYS A 123 12.17 12.09 17.93
N GLY A 124 11.87 13.35 18.23
CA GLY A 124 12.32 14.10 19.41
C GLY A 124 12.51 15.59 19.04
N MET A 125 12.75 16.43 20.04
CA MET A 125 13.03 17.87 19.86
C MET A 125 14.47 18.16 20.29
N THR A 126 15.23 18.90 19.50
CA THR A 126 16.46 19.56 19.98
C THR A 126 16.12 20.78 20.82
N THR A 127 17.12 21.35 21.51
CA THR A 127 16.97 22.62 22.24
C THR A 127 16.49 23.75 21.32
N ALA A 128 17.02 23.82 20.08
CA ALA A 128 16.63 24.82 19.09
C ALA A 128 15.19 24.62 18.61
N ASP A 129 14.77 23.38 18.30
CA ASP A 129 13.39 23.08 17.93
C ASP A 129 12.41 23.51 19.03
N LYS A 130 12.74 23.18 20.29
CA LYS A 130 11.90 23.52 21.43
C LYS A 130 11.79 25.03 21.63
N MET A 131 12.91 25.76 21.57
CA MET A 131 12.93 27.22 21.68
C MET A 131 12.12 27.90 20.55
N LEU A 132 12.24 27.41 19.31
CA LEU A 132 11.41 27.91 18.22
C LEU A 132 9.92 27.61 18.48
N ILE A 133 9.56 26.38 18.86
CA ILE A 133 8.16 26.02 19.16
C ILE A 133 7.59 26.89 20.30
N GLU A 134 8.37 27.14 21.36
CA GLU A 134 7.97 27.99 22.49
C GLU A 134 7.85 29.48 22.12
N SER A 135 8.57 29.94 21.09
CA SER A 135 8.50 31.32 20.59
C SER A 135 7.27 31.62 19.72
N ILE A 136 6.61 30.59 19.14
CA ILE A 136 5.51 30.73 18.17
C ILE A 136 4.42 31.72 18.61
N PRO A 137 3.90 31.70 19.86
CA PRO A 137 2.83 32.60 20.28
C PRO A 137 3.22 34.08 20.16
N GLN A 138 4.45 34.43 20.55
CA GLN A 138 4.95 35.80 20.50
C GLN A 138 5.38 36.19 19.07
N ALA A 139 5.95 35.26 18.31
CA ALA A 139 6.31 35.47 16.91
C ALA A 139 5.08 35.81 16.07
N LEU A 140 4.02 35.00 16.14
CA LEU A 140 2.80 35.19 15.34
C LEU A 140 1.92 36.36 15.80
N ALA A 141 2.06 36.78 17.07
CA ALA A 141 1.41 37.99 17.60
C ALA A 141 2.17 39.30 17.29
N SER A 142 3.46 39.23 16.93
CA SER A 142 4.31 40.41 16.63
C SER A 142 4.76 40.50 15.17
N THR A 143 4.16 39.69 14.31
CA THR A 143 4.36 39.68 12.85
C THR A 143 3.02 39.55 12.15
N ASP A 144 2.90 40.10 10.94
CA ASP A 144 1.65 40.07 10.18
C ASP A 144 1.68 38.93 9.15
N ILE A 145 2.78 38.82 8.41
CA ILE A 145 2.91 38.03 7.16
C ILE A 145 3.49 36.62 7.42
N VAL A 146 4.19 36.42 8.53
CA VAL A 146 4.86 35.15 8.84
C VAL A 146 3.86 34.07 9.27
N CYS A 147 4.02 32.89 8.67
CA CYS A 147 3.33 31.65 8.99
C CYS A 147 4.32 30.63 9.59
N SER A 148 3.82 29.79 10.49
CA SER A 148 4.61 28.78 11.22
C SER A 148 4.05 27.38 11.01
N SER A 149 4.93 26.38 10.95
CA SER A 149 4.52 24.98 10.88
C SER A 149 5.39 24.02 11.68
N VAL A 150 4.79 23.00 12.28
CA VAL A 150 5.52 22.03 13.12
C VAL A 150 5.14 20.60 12.74
N ASN A 151 6.10 19.82 12.22
CA ASN A 151 5.88 18.42 11.85
C ASN A 151 6.21 17.48 13.02
N LEU A 152 5.19 16.85 13.60
CA LEU A 152 5.29 16.11 14.87
C LEU A 152 5.54 14.61 14.70
N GLY A 153 5.40 14.09 13.49
CA GLY A 153 5.50 12.65 13.26
C GLY A 153 5.55 12.29 11.78
N SER A 154 5.85 11.03 11.52
CA SER A 154 5.75 10.48 10.16
C SER A 154 5.52 8.98 10.21
N THR A 155 4.96 8.40 9.15
CA THR A 155 4.79 6.94 9.04
C THR A 155 6.10 6.19 9.26
N LYS A 156 7.23 6.75 8.80
CA LYS A 156 8.58 6.18 8.99
C LYS A 156 9.06 6.17 10.44
N THR A 157 8.46 6.96 11.34
CA THR A 157 9.01 7.24 12.68
C THR A 157 8.03 7.10 13.83
N GLY A 158 6.72 7.15 13.59
CA GLY A 158 5.72 7.25 14.64
C GLY A 158 5.28 8.71 14.90
N LEU A 159 4.70 8.97 16.06
CA LEU A 159 4.31 10.31 16.53
C LEU A 159 5.10 10.68 17.79
N ASN A 160 5.69 11.87 17.81
CA ASN A 160 6.29 12.46 19.02
C ASN A 160 5.19 13.07 19.89
N MET A 161 4.74 12.34 20.91
CA MET A 161 3.65 12.76 21.80
C MET A 161 4.07 13.89 22.75
N ASP A 162 5.36 14.01 23.09
CA ASP A 162 5.86 15.18 23.83
C ASP A 162 5.66 16.47 23.03
N ALA A 163 5.90 16.42 21.71
CA ALA A 163 5.66 17.55 20.81
C ALA A 163 4.17 17.78 20.55
N VAL A 164 3.34 16.73 20.45
CA VAL A 164 1.86 16.85 20.38
C VAL A 164 1.32 17.55 21.63
N ARG A 165 1.75 17.12 22.82
CA ARG A 165 1.31 17.73 24.08
C ARG A 165 1.76 19.18 24.21
N LEU A 166 2.98 19.51 23.77
CA LEU A 166 3.48 20.88 23.69
C LEU A 166 2.63 21.72 22.72
N MET A 167 2.37 21.23 21.50
CA MET A 167 1.61 21.98 20.50
C MET A 167 0.18 22.31 20.92
N GLY A 168 -0.51 21.45 21.67
CA GLY A 168 -1.81 21.81 22.26
C GLY A 168 -1.73 23.06 23.16
N SER A 169 -0.66 23.18 23.97
CA SER A 169 -0.40 24.37 24.79
C SER A 169 0.02 25.58 23.95
N ILE A 170 0.83 25.38 22.91
CA ILE A 170 1.29 26.47 22.02
C ILE A 170 0.14 27.07 21.20
N ILE A 171 -0.78 26.26 20.67
CA ILE A 171 -1.98 26.77 19.98
C ILE A 171 -2.83 27.61 20.95
N LYS A 172 -3.08 27.10 22.17
CA LYS A 172 -3.84 27.83 23.20
C LYS A 172 -3.19 29.17 23.54
N LYS A 173 -1.87 29.19 23.77
CA LYS A 173 -1.10 30.43 24.03
C LYS A 173 -1.08 31.38 22.84
N THR A 174 -1.05 30.87 21.61
CA THR A 174 -1.08 31.68 20.38
C THR A 174 -2.44 32.37 20.24
N ALA A 175 -3.53 31.66 20.55
CA ALA A 175 -4.87 32.23 20.60
C ALA A 175 -5.01 33.29 21.70
N GLU A 176 -4.46 33.05 22.90
CA GLU A 176 -4.45 34.01 24.01
C GLU A 176 -3.62 35.27 23.68
N ALA A 177 -2.46 35.10 23.02
CA ALA A 177 -1.60 36.20 22.57
C ALA A 177 -2.19 37.03 21.43
N THR A 178 -3.19 36.50 20.71
CA THR A 178 -3.87 37.18 19.59
C THR A 178 -5.39 37.33 19.81
N LYS A 179 -5.85 37.21 21.06
CA LYS A 179 -7.27 37.27 21.44
C LYS A 179 -7.98 38.55 20.98
N ASP A 180 -7.27 39.67 20.97
CA ASP A 180 -7.81 41.00 20.63
C ASP A 180 -8.03 41.16 19.12
N ASN A 181 -7.60 40.16 18.34
CA ASN A 181 -7.85 39.98 16.91
C ASN A 181 -8.37 38.55 16.66
N ASP A 182 -9.38 38.13 17.44
CA ASP A 182 -10.13 36.88 17.27
C ASP A 182 -9.26 35.61 17.13
N SER A 183 -8.12 35.58 17.82
CA SER A 183 -7.14 34.49 17.81
C SER A 183 -6.49 34.23 16.43
N LEU A 184 -6.40 35.25 15.57
CA LEU A 184 -5.85 35.18 14.20
C LEU A 184 -4.45 34.54 14.10
N GLY A 185 -3.62 34.60 15.16
CA GLY A 185 -2.33 33.92 15.19
C GLY A 185 -2.43 32.43 14.88
N CYS A 186 -3.50 31.76 15.32
CA CYS A 186 -3.75 30.34 15.04
C CYS A 186 -4.11 30.06 13.58
N ALA A 187 -4.65 31.03 12.83
CA ALA A 187 -4.87 30.89 11.39
C ALA A 187 -3.55 30.83 10.58
N LYS A 188 -2.44 31.27 11.19
CA LYS A 188 -1.08 31.25 10.63
C LYS A 188 -0.21 30.09 11.16
N LEU A 189 -0.75 29.18 11.97
CA LEU A 189 -0.04 28.08 12.62
C LEU A 189 -0.57 26.72 12.19
N VAL A 190 0.27 25.87 11.60
CA VAL A 190 -0.13 24.54 11.10
C VAL A 190 0.68 23.43 11.74
N VAL A 191 0.00 22.43 12.31
CA VAL A 191 0.63 21.24 12.87
C VAL A 191 0.54 20.08 11.88
N PHE A 192 1.65 19.42 11.56
CA PHE A 192 1.70 18.33 10.58
C PHE A 192 2.02 16.95 11.16
N CYS A 193 1.54 15.91 10.46
CA CYS A 193 2.20 14.62 10.37
C CYS A 193 2.48 14.31 8.89
N ASN A 194 3.61 13.66 8.60
CA ASN A 194 4.09 13.40 7.23
C ASN A 194 4.13 14.68 6.39
N ALA A 195 4.59 15.81 6.94
CA ALA A 195 4.99 16.92 6.08
C ALA A 195 6.00 16.40 5.03
N PRO A 196 5.85 16.72 3.72
CA PRO A 196 6.84 16.38 2.71
C PRO A 196 8.18 17.10 2.99
N ASP A 197 9.25 16.69 2.30
CA ASP A 197 10.58 17.28 2.54
C ASP A 197 10.66 18.76 2.07
N ASP A 198 9.81 19.18 1.13
CA ASP A 198 9.51 20.59 0.75
C ASP A 198 7.99 20.83 0.76
N ASN A 199 7.53 22.02 1.16
CA ASN A 199 6.12 22.38 1.07
C ASN A 199 5.95 23.87 0.69
N PRO A 200 5.41 24.21 -0.49
CA PRO A 200 5.16 25.60 -0.89
C PRO A 200 3.78 26.16 -0.51
N PHE A 201 2.92 25.39 0.17
CA PHE A 201 1.52 25.75 0.41
C PHE A 201 1.27 26.27 1.83
N MET A 202 0.69 27.48 1.92
CA MET A 202 0.41 28.18 3.18
C MET A 202 -0.86 27.65 3.88
N ALA A 203 -0.97 27.76 5.21
CA ALA A 203 0.01 28.36 6.14
C ALA A 203 1.19 27.43 6.50
N GLY A 204 1.20 26.20 5.98
CA GLY A 204 2.17 25.17 6.35
C GLY A 204 3.54 25.21 5.67
N ALA A 205 3.83 26.21 4.84
CA ALA A 205 4.94 26.16 3.90
C ALA A 205 6.33 26.24 4.56
N PHE A 206 7.32 25.58 3.99
CA PHE A 206 8.76 25.70 4.29
C PHE A 206 9.58 25.17 3.09
N HIS A 207 10.78 25.71 2.89
CA HIS A 207 11.69 25.30 1.81
C HIS A 207 12.55 24.12 2.26
N GLY A 208 12.51 23.01 1.51
CA GLY A 208 13.25 21.80 1.86
C GLY A 208 14.77 21.96 1.86
N VAL A 209 15.46 21.30 2.79
CA VAL A 209 16.95 21.30 2.82
C VAL A 209 17.58 20.49 1.67
N THR A 210 16.78 19.72 0.95
CA THR A 210 17.16 18.95 -0.25
C THR A 210 16.91 19.69 -1.55
N GLU A 211 16.23 20.84 -1.51
CA GLU A 211 15.92 21.66 -2.68
C GLU A 211 17.08 22.57 -3.08
N ALA A 212 17.00 23.14 -4.29
CA ALA A 212 17.96 24.12 -4.77
C ALA A 212 17.96 25.43 -3.96
N ASP A 213 18.94 26.30 -4.17
CA ASP A 213 19.04 27.59 -3.44
C ASP A 213 17.79 28.47 -3.58
N ALA A 214 17.10 28.39 -4.72
CA ALA A 214 15.74 28.87 -4.88
C ALA A 214 14.96 28.03 -5.90
N ILE A 215 13.64 27.93 -5.72
CA ILE A 215 12.71 27.24 -6.64
C ILE A 215 11.40 28.04 -6.80
N ILE A 216 10.73 27.90 -7.93
CA ILE A 216 9.38 28.43 -8.17
C ILE A 216 8.38 27.28 -8.18
N ASN A 217 7.44 27.33 -7.24
CA ASN A 217 6.34 26.40 -7.10
C ASN A 217 5.01 27.13 -7.36
N VAL A 218 4.03 26.46 -8.00
CA VAL A 218 2.75 27.08 -8.37
C VAL A 218 1.56 26.24 -7.92
N GLY A 219 0.60 26.89 -7.28
CA GLY A 219 -0.70 26.30 -6.92
C GLY A 219 -1.81 26.89 -7.77
N VAL A 220 -2.64 26.03 -8.35
CA VAL A 220 -3.79 26.41 -9.21
C VAL A 220 -5.08 26.05 -8.48
N SER A 221 -6.10 26.92 -8.55
CA SER A 221 -7.45 26.61 -8.08
C SER A 221 -8.46 26.60 -9.22
N GLY A 222 -9.60 25.96 -8.97
CA GLY A 222 -10.76 25.97 -9.85
C GLY A 222 -11.94 25.11 -9.38
N PRO A 223 -12.40 25.18 -8.12
CA PRO A 223 -13.67 24.58 -7.69
C PRO A 223 -14.82 24.93 -8.65
N GLY A 224 -15.04 26.20 -8.97
CA GLY A 224 -16.11 26.63 -9.90
C GLY A 224 -16.04 25.93 -11.27
N VAL A 225 -14.83 25.77 -11.82
CA VAL A 225 -14.58 25.03 -13.08
C VAL A 225 -14.98 23.56 -12.97
N VAL A 226 -14.66 22.91 -11.85
CA VAL A 226 -15.01 21.51 -11.62
C VAL A 226 -16.52 21.35 -11.38
N LYS A 227 -17.14 22.26 -10.61
CA LYS A 227 -18.60 22.31 -10.41
C LYS A 227 -19.34 22.41 -11.74
N ALA A 228 -19.04 23.42 -12.55
CA ALA A 228 -19.68 23.62 -13.86
C ALA A 228 -19.53 22.40 -14.78
N ALA A 229 -18.38 21.71 -14.76
CA ALA A 229 -18.19 20.48 -15.51
C ALA A 229 -19.02 19.29 -14.98
N ILE A 230 -19.32 19.24 -13.68
CA ILE A 230 -20.18 18.20 -13.08
C ILE A 230 -21.66 18.49 -13.39
N GLU A 231 -22.08 19.75 -13.48
CA GLU A 231 -23.46 20.11 -13.86
C GLU A 231 -23.85 19.53 -15.24
N GLU A 232 -22.90 19.53 -16.20
CA GLU A 232 -23.07 18.87 -17.51
C GLU A 232 -23.17 17.34 -17.42
N ALA A 233 -22.68 16.75 -16.32
CA ALA A 233 -22.71 15.32 -16.02
C ALA A 233 -23.85 14.92 -15.04
N ARG A 234 -24.78 15.83 -14.70
CA ARG A 234 -25.96 15.53 -13.87
C ARG A 234 -26.69 14.27 -14.34
N GLY A 235 -26.94 13.35 -13.41
CA GLY A 235 -27.66 12.09 -13.65
C GLY A 235 -26.94 11.08 -14.56
N LYS A 236 -25.66 11.28 -14.88
CA LYS A 236 -24.83 10.28 -15.58
C LYS A 236 -24.24 9.28 -14.58
N ASP A 237 -23.71 8.17 -15.09
CA ASP A 237 -23.01 7.18 -14.27
C ASP A 237 -21.63 7.70 -13.78
N PHE A 238 -21.11 7.06 -12.73
CA PHE A 238 -19.80 7.40 -12.15
C PHE A 238 -18.63 7.29 -13.15
N GLY A 239 -18.72 6.48 -14.20
CA GLY A 239 -17.71 6.38 -15.24
C GLY A 239 -17.63 7.65 -16.09
N VAL A 240 -18.78 8.24 -16.44
CA VAL A 240 -18.85 9.55 -17.11
C VAL A 240 -18.40 10.65 -16.17
N LEU A 241 -18.97 10.73 -14.96
CA LEU A 241 -18.64 11.74 -13.95
C LEU A 241 -17.14 11.80 -13.64
N CYS A 242 -16.52 10.64 -13.33
CA CYS A 242 -15.09 10.57 -13.05
C CYS A 242 -14.25 11.05 -14.24
N ASN A 243 -14.60 10.65 -15.47
CA ASN A 243 -13.86 11.08 -16.65
C ASN A 243 -14.01 12.59 -16.91
N THR A 244 -15.14 13.19 -16.57
CA THR A 244 -15.36 14.64 -16.69
C THR A 244 -14.49 15.41 -15.71
N ILE A 245 -14.55 15.10 -14.41
CA ILE A 245 -13.69 15.72 -13.38
C ILE A 245 -12.20 15.58 -13.76
N LYS A 246 -11.78 14.38 -14.15
CA LYS A 246 -10.38 14.09 -14.52
C LYS A 246 -9.89 14.89 -15.74
N LYS A 247 -10.74 15.09 -16.76
CA LYS A 247 -10.42 15.92 -17.93
C LYS A 247 -10.33 17.40 -17.56
N THR A 248 -11.24 17.89 -16.72
CA THR A 248 -11.25 19.27 -16.24
C THR A 248 -9.98 19.57 -15.41
N ALA A 249 -9.64 18.68 -14.47
CA ALA A 249 -8.42 18.77 -13.67
C ALA A 249 -7.13 18.79 -14.52
N PHE A 250 -7.08 18.01 -15.61
CA PHE A 250 -5.97 18.07 -16.56
C PHE A 250 -5.83 19.46 -17.22
N LYS A 251 -6.94 20.06 -17.67
CA LYS A 251 -6.94 21.39 -18.32
C LYS A 251 -6.48 22.48 -17.35
N ILE A 252 -7.03 22.52 -16.14
CA ILE A 252 -6.65 23.45 -15.08
C ILE A 252 -5.14 23.36 -14.80
N THR A 253 -4.62 22.15 -14.61
CA THR A 253 -3.20 21.93 -14.31
C THR A 253 -2.28 22.37 -15.45
N ARG A 254 -2.70 22.21 -16.73
CA ARG A 254 -1.94 22.73 -17.88
C ARG A 254 -1.85 24.25 -17.90
N VAL A 255 -2.90 24.96 -17.51
CA VAL A 255 -2.90 26.43 -17.44
C VAL A 255 -1.87 26.92 -16.41
N GLY A 256 -1.87 26.35 -15.21
CA GLY A 256 -0.86 26.68 -14.19
C GLY A 256 0.57 26.32 -14.61
N GLN A 257 0.76 25.24 -15.38
CA GLN A 257 2.10 24.85 -15.85
C GLN A 257 2.71 25.92 -16.78
N LEU A 258 1.89 26.55 -17.62
CA LEU A 258 2.32 27.66 -18.49
C LEU A 258 2.77 28.87 -17.64
N VAL A 259 1.97 29.24 -16.63
CA VAL A 259 2.30 30.32 -15.69
C VAL A 259 3.60 30.02 -14.92
N ALA A 260 3.77 28.78 -14.47
CA ALA A 260 4.97 28.36 -13.74
C ALA A 260 6.25 28.41 -14.59
N GLN A 261 6.17 27.96 -15.85
CA GLN A 261 7.29 28.01 -16.79
C GLN A 261 7.72 29.44 -17.12
N GLU A 262 6.75 30.34 -17.35
CA GLU A 262 7.06 31.73 -17.65
C GLU A 262 7.56 32.50 -16.42
N ALA A 263 7.03 32.20 -15.22
CA ALA A 263 7.54 32.75 -13.96
C ALA A 263 8.99 32.33 -13.68
N SER A 264 9.29 31.02 -13.82
CA SER A 264 10.63 30.46 -13.70
C SER A 264 11.61 31.15 -14.66
N LYS A 265 11.24 31.27 -15.94
CA LYS A 265 12.05 31.91 -16.98
C LYS A 265 12.28 33.40 -16.74
N ARG A 266 11.28 34.17 -16.29
CA ARG A 266 11.41 35.61 -16.03
C ARG A 266 12.20 35.94 -14.77
N LEU A 267 12.13 35.07 -13.75
CA LEU A 267 12.87 35.23 -12.50
C LEU A 267 14.28 34.63 -12.56
N GLY A 268 14.57 33.76 -13.54
CA GLY A 268 15.85 33.05 -13.62
C GLY A 268 15.99 31.96 -12.55
N VAL A 269 14.88 31.52 -11.96
CA VAL A 269 14.84 30.54 -10.85
C VAL A 269 14.21 29.24 -11.35
N PRO A 270 14.78 28.06 -11.07
CA PRO A 270 14.21 26.78 -11.51
C PRO A 270 12.75 26.57 -11.12
N PHE A 271 11.98 25.95 -12.01
CA PHE A 271 10.64 25.44 -11.69
C PHE A 271 10.76 24.16 -10.85
N GLY A 272 10.07 24.11 -9.71
CA GLY A 272 9.92 22.93 -8.88
C GLY A 272 8.66 22.15 -9.26
N ILE A 273 7.59 22.35 -8.48
CA ILE A 273 6.33 21.60 -8.59
C ILE A 273 5.12 22.47 -8.93
N ILE A 274 4.11 21.82 -9.50
CA ILE A 274 2.75 22.33 -9.62
C ILE A 274 1.77 21.40 -8.88
N ASP A 275 0.83 21.94 -8.12
CA ASP A 275 -0.34 21.17 -7.67
C ASP A 275 -1.65 21.87 -8.07
N LEU A 276 -2.64 21.03 -8.37
CA LEU A 276 -4.03 21.45 -8.49
C LEU A 276 -4.73 21.23 -7.16
N SER A 277 -4.98 22.33 -6.46
CA SER A 277 -5.73 22.37 -5.21
C SER A 277 -7.10 22.96 -5.50
N LEU A 278 -8.18 22.21 -5.37
CA LEU A 278 -9.53 22.80 -5.33
C LEU A 278 -9.65 23.50 -3.98
N ALA A 279 -9.18 24.74 -3.93
CA ALA A 279 -9.10 25.60 -2.76
C ALA A 279 -10.19 26.67 -2.89
N PRO A 280 -11.28 26.55 -2.12
CA PRO A 280 -12.43 27.44 -2.25
C PRO A 280 -12.15 28.87 -1.79
N THR A 281 -13.13 29.73 -1.97
CA THR A 281 -13.20 31.05 -1.35
C THR A 281 -14.62 31.28 -0.79
N PRO A 282 -14.82 32.28 0.08
CA PRO A 282 -16.16 32.73 0.48
C PRO A 282 -17.01 33.29 -0.68
N ALA A 283 -16.52 33.28 -1.92
CA ALA A 283 -17.26 33.72 -3.09
C ALA A 283 -18.28 32.66 -3.55
N ILE A 284 -19.49 33.12 -3.88
CA ILE A 284 -20.57 32.25 -4.37
C ILE A 284 -20.12 31.56 -5.68
N GLY A 285 -20.25 30.23 -5.73
CA GLY A 285 -19.83 29.41 -6.87
C GLY A 285 -18.41 28.86 -6.81
N ASP A 286 -17.60 29.24 -5.82
CA ASP A 286 -16.23 28.74 -5.63
C ASP A 286 -16.11 27.86 -4.37
N SER A 287 -16.94 26.81 -4.31
CA SER A 287 -17.09 25.94 -3.14
C SER A 287 -16.82 24.47 -3.46
N VAL A 288 -16.11 23.78 -2.57
CA VAL A 288 -15.92 22.32 -2.59
C VAL A 288 -17.16 21.63 -2.01
N ALA A 289 -17.85 22.23 -1.05
CA ALA A 289 -19.14 21.73 -0.57
C ALA A 289 -20.18 21.65 -1.69
N GLU A 290 -20.31 22.71 -2.50
CA GLU A 290 -21.19 22.71 -3.67
C GLU A 290 -20.82 21.62 -4.69
N ILE A 291 -19.53 21.34 -4.91
CA ILE A 291 -19.10 20.20 -5.76
C ILE A 291 -19.60 18.86 -5.21
N LEU A 292 -19.51 18.67 -3.89
CA LEU A 292 -19.92 17.42 -3.24
C LEU A 292 -21.45 17.25 -3.25
N GLU A 293 -22.20 18.34 -3.11
CA GLU A 293 -23.65 18.37 -3.27
C GLU A 293 -24.05 18.09 -4.73
N GLU A 294 -23.36 18.71 -5.69
CA GLU A 294 -23.58 18.56 -7.13
C GLU A 294 -23.25 17.16 -7.67
N ILE A 295 -22.35 16.41 -7.00
CA ILE A 295 -22.13 14.96 -7.24
C ILE A 295 -23.38 14.11 -6.90
N GLY A 296 -24.33 14.65 -6.13
CA GLY A 296 -25.61 14.01 -5.78
C GLY A 296 -25.85 13.83 -4.27
N LEU A 297 -25.24 14.67 -3.42
CA LEU A 297 -25.52 14.70 -1.98
C LEU A 297 -26.52 15.83 -1.67
N GLU A 298 -27.46 15.60 -0.76
CA GLU A 298 -28.39 16.64 -0.32
C GLU A 298 -27.67 17.79 0.40
N ARG A 299 -26.72 17.44 1.28
CA ARG A 299 -25.81 18.37 1.97
C ARG A 299 -24.44 17.75 2.22
N VAL A 300 -23.39 18.57 2.20
CA VAL A 300 -22.08 18.13 2.66
C VAL A 300 -22.14 17.73 4.16
N GLY A 301 -21.46 16.64 4.50
CA GLY A 301 -21.52 15.99 5.81
C GLY A 301 -22.48 14.79 5.87
N ALA A 302 -23.44 14.68 4.95
CA ALA A 302 -24.32 13.51 4.84
C ALA A 302 -23.56 12.18 4.62
N PRO A 303 -24.17 11.01 4.92
CA PRO A 303 -23.67 9.70 4.50
C PRO A 303 -23.38 9.69 3.00
N GLY A 304 -22.18 9.25 2.61
CA GLY A 304 -21.68 9.34 1.23
C GLY A 304 -20.65 10.46 0.99
N THR A 305 -20.66 11.55 1.78
CA THR A 305 -19.69 12.68 1.62
C THR A 305 -18.24 12.24 1.50
N THR A 306 -17.79 11.34 2.40
CA THR A 306 -16.42 10.82 2.39
C THR A 306 -16.11 10.03 1.11
N ALA A 307 -17.09 9.32 0.53
CA ALA A 307 -16.90 8.59 -0.71
C ALA A 307 -16.87 9.51 -1.94
N ALA A 308 -17.74 10.53 -1.99
CA ALA A 308 -17.74 11.56 -3.02
C ALA A 308 -16.42 12.34 -3.04
N LEU A 309 -15.93 12.76 -1.86
CA LEU A 309 -14.63 13.41 -1.69
C LEU A 309 -13.46 12.50 -2.11
N ALA A 310 -13.48 11.22 -1.75
CA ALA A 310 -12.44 10.27 -2.17
C ALA A 310 -12.38 10.14 -3.70
N MET A 311 -13.54 10.01 -4.35
CA MET A 311 -13.67 9.95 -5.81
C MET A 311 -13.17 11.24 -6.48
N LEU A 312 -13.57 12.41 -5.96
CA LEU A 312 -13.13 13.73 -6.42
C LEU A 312 -11.61 13.85 -6.35
N ASN A 313 -11.01 13.56 -5.19
CA ASN A 313 -9.56 13.65 -4.98
C ASN A 313 -8.77 12.72 -5.89
N ASP A 314 -9.23 11.47 -6.07
CA ASP A 314 -8.60 10.51 -6.99
C ASP A 314 -8.65 11.02 -8.44
N GLN A 315 -9.77 11.60 -8.89
CA GLN A 315 -9.88 12.14 -10.25
C GLN A 315 -9.05 13.41 -10.45
N VAL A 316 -9.00 14.30 -9.45
CA VAL A 316 -8.17 15.51 -9.48
C VAL A 316 -6.69 15.14 -9.56
N LYS A 317 -6.22 14.22 -8.69
CA LYS A 317 -4.84 13.70 -8.72
C LYS A 317 -4.50 13.06 -10.06
N LYS A 318 -5.39 12.22 -10.61
CA LYS A 318 -5.21 11.61 -11.94
C LYS A 318 -5.15 12.66 -13.06
N GLY A 319 -5.99 13.70 -13.00
CA GLY A 319 -5.95 14.81 -13.95
C GLY A 319 -4.62 15.58 -13.91
N GLY A 320 -4.16 15.94 -12.72
CA GLY A 320 -2.89 16.64 -12.51
C GLY A 320 -1.67 15.86 -12.98
N VAL A 321 -1.56 14.58 -12.61
CA VAL A 321 -0.44 13.71 -13.00
C VAL A 321 -0.39 13.45 -14.52
N MET A 322 -1.52 13.50 -15.23
CA MET A 322 -1.52 13.46 -16.70
C MET A 322 -1.05 14.78 -17.34
N ALA A 323 -1.13 15.90 -16.62
CA ALA A 323 -0.79 17.23 -17.13
C ALA A 323 0.67 17.60 -16.92
N SER A 324 1.30 17.22 -15.79
CA SER A 324 2.69 17.58 -15.49
C SER A 324 3.48 16.38 -14.98
N SER A 325 4.78 16.33 -15.34
CA SER A 325 5.74 15.38 -14.77
C SER A 325 6.21 15.78 -13.36
N TYR A 326 5.93 17.02 -12.94
CA TYR A 326 6.39 17.63 -11.69
C TYR A 326 5.18 18.04 -10.83
N VAL A 327 4.43 17.04 -10.34
CA VAL A 327 3.27 17.26 -9.47
C VAL A 327 3.67 17.09 -8.01
N GLY A 328 3.34 18.06 -7.16
CA GLY A 328 3.80 18.12 -5.76
C GLY A 328 3.20 17.09 -4.82
N GLY A 329 2.10 16.45 -5.23
CA GLY A 329 1.47 15.34 -4.49
C GLY A 329 0.42 15.78 -3.46
N LEU A 330 0.33 17.09 -3.18
CA LEU A 330 -0.72 17.68 -2.35
C LEU A 330 -1.98 18.05 -3.15
N SER A 331 -1.96 17.90 -4.48
CA SER A 331 -3.13 18.04 -5.37
C SER A 331 -4.38 17.34 -4.80
N GLY A 332 -5.56 17.93 -4.98
CA GLY A 332 -6.84 17.43 -4.44
C GLY A 332 -7.75 18.55 -3.98
N ALA A 333 -8.89 18.19 -3.39
CA ALA A 333 -9.80 19.14 -2.76
C ALA A 333 -9.35 19.49 -1.33
N PHE A 334 -9.32 20.78 -1.05
CA PHE A 334 -9.06 21.35 0.27
C PHE A 334 -10.41 21.54 0.98
N ILE A 335 -10.41 21.42 2.31
CA ILE A 335 -11.64 21.50 3.13
C ILE A 335 -11.44 22.55 4.25
N PRO A 336 -11.09 23.81 3.92
CA PRO A 336 -10.97 24.87 4.90
C PRO A 336 -12.37 25.32 5.31
N VAL A 337 -12.78 25.04 6.55
CA VAL A 337 -14.17 25.32 6.97
C VAL A 337 -14.48 26.81 6.87
N SER A 338 -13.55 27.70 7.23
CA SER A 338 -13.79 29.15 7.18
C SER A 338 -13.70 29.79 5.79
N GLU A 339 -13.13 29.10 4.79
CA GLU A 339 -12.93 29.64 3.43
C GLU A 339 -13.96 29.07 2.44
N ASP A 340 -14.89 28.20 2.84
CA ASP A 340 -15.91 27.59 1.97
C ASP A 340 -17.33 27.84 2.51
N GLN A 341 -18.08 28.70 1.83
CA GLN A 341 -19.45 29.06 2.19
C GLN A 341 -20.36 27.84 2.47
N GLY A 342 -20.31 26.81 1.61
CA GLY A 342 -21.16 25.63 1.77
C GLY A 342 -20.72 24.73 2.93
N MET A 343 -19.44 24.76 3.32
CA MET A 343 -18.98 24.09 4.56
C MET A 343 -19.48 24.84 5.79
N ILE A 344 -19.44 26.18 5.80
CA ILE A 344 -19.96 27.02 6.89
C ILE A 344 -21.47 26.77 7.08
N ASP A 345 -22.23 26.77 5.98
CA ASP A 345 -23.67 26.51 6.02
C ASP A 345 -23.99 25.09 6.53
N ALA A 346 -23.20 24.09 6.15
CA ALA A 346 -23.33 22.73 6.66
C ALA A 346 -22.97 22.58 8.15
N VAL A 347 -22.03 23.38 8.67
CA VAL A 347 -21.77 23.49 10.11
C VAL A 347 -22.95 24.14 10.82
N ASN A 348 -23.49 25.24 10.29
CA ASN A 348 -24.65 25.94 10.85
C ASN A 348 -25.92 25.07 10.88
N LEU A 349 -26.12 24.23 9.86
CA LEU A 349 -27.20 23.25 9.79
C LEU A 349 -26.94 21.98 10.64
N GLY A 350 -25.73 21.81 11.17
CA GLY A 350 -25.33 20.65 11.95
C GLY A 350 -25.12 19.36 11.13
N SER A 351 -25.05 19.43 9.80
CA SER A 351 -24.74 18.26 8.95
C SER A 351 -23.24 17.93 8.94
N LEU A 352 -22.38 18.93 9.22
CA LEU A 352 -20.93 18.79 9.24
C LEU A 352 -20.36 18.97 10.66
N THR A 353 -19.90 17.88 11.28
CA THR A 353 -19.26 17.89 12.60
C THR A 353 -17.73 17.74 12.49
N ILE A 354 -17.00 17.97 13.59
CA ILE A 354 -15.54 17.82 13.61
C ILE A 354 -15.09 16.37 13.35
N GLU A 355 -15.81 15.38 13.89
CA GLU A 355 -15.58 13.95 13.63
C GLU A 355 -15.93 13.57 12.19
N LYS A 356 -16.87 14.29 11.56
CA LYS A 356 -17.17 14.10 10.14
C LYS A 356 -16.07 14.69 9.25
N LEU A 357 -15.50 15.82 9.64
CA LEU A 357 -14.31 16.39 9.01
C LEU A 357 -13.13 15.45 9.15
N GLU A 358 -12.86 14.90 10.34
CA GLU A 358 -11.85 13.84 10.58
C GLU A 358 -12.08 12.58 9.71
N ALA A 359 -13.33 12.12 9.58
CA ALA A 359 -13.67 11.04 8.65
C ALA A 359 -13.43 11.43 7.17
N MET A 360 -13.50 12.71 6.82
CA MET A 360 -13.14 13.25 5.50
C MET A 360 -11.63 13.43 5.34
N THR A 361 -10.88 13.76 6.41
CA THR A 361 -9.42 13.88 6.35
C THR A 361 -8.78 12.58 5.93
N CYS A 362 -9.32 11.42 6.32
CA CYS A 362 -8.90 10.09 5.87
C CYS A 362 -8.66 10.00 4.35
N VAL A 363 -9.45 10.72 3.53
CA VAL A 363 -9.37 10.71 2.05
C VAL A 363 -8.98 12.06 1.42
N CYS A 364 -8.84 13.13 2.23
CA CYS A 364 -8.33 14.45 1.82
C CYS A 364 -6.79 14.45 1.60
N SER A 365 -6.22 15.52 1.04
CA SER A 365 -4.76 15.73 0.98
C SER A 365 -4.21 16.57 2.15
N VAL A 366 -5.07 17.25 2.93
CA VAL A 366 -4.66 18.38 3.77
C VAL A 366 -4.93 18.16 5.25
N GLY A 367 -6.08 17.60 5.65
CA GLY A 367 -6.41 17.38 7.07
C GLY A 367 -7.47 18.33 7.60
N LEU A 368 -7.43 18.62 8.90
CA LEU A 368 -8.34 19.54 9.59
C LEU A 368 -7.84 20.98 9.42
N ASP A 369 -8.44 21.76 8.50
CA ASP A 369 -7.97 23.10 8.16
C ASP A 369 -9.01 24.20 8.44
N MET A 370 -8.53 25.33 8.96
CA MET A 370 -9.32 26.52 9.32
C MET A 370 -10.60 26.20 10.14
N ILE A 371 -10.46 25.39 11.20
CA ILE A 371 -11.59 25.01 12.08
C ILE A 371 -11.59 25.89 13.34
N ALA A 372 -12.68 26.64 13.56
CA ALA A 372 -12.86 27.42 14.79
C ALA A 372 -13.55 26.59 15.89
N ILE A 373 -13.00 26.64 17.11
CA ILE A 373 -13.48 25.89 18.29
C ILE A 373 -13.61 26.81 19.51
N PRO A 374 -14.32 26.39 20.59
CA PRO A 374 -14.58 27.25 21.73
C PRO A 374 -13.30 27.74 22.41
N GLY A 375 -13.28 29.03 22.77
CA GLY A 375 -12.13 29.67 23.37
C GLY A 375 -11.69 29.08 24.71
N ASP A 376 -12.58 28.39 25.41
CA ASP A 376 -12.34 27.70 26.68
C ASP A 376 -11.82 26.26 26.52
N THR A 377 -11.78 25.71 25.30
CA THR A 377 -11.32 24.34 25.03
C THR A 377 -9.95 24.06 25.69
N PRO A 378 -9.79 22.96 26.47
CA PRO A 378 -8.53 22.62 27.12
C PRO A 378 -7.40 22.35 26.12
N ASP A 379 -6.17 22.72 26.49
CA ASP A 379 -4.97 22.47 25.69
C ASP A 379 -4.71 20.97 25.47
N THR A 380 -5.10 20.13 26.43
CA THR A 380 -5.11 18.67 26.33
C THR A 380 -6.09 18.15 25.28
N THR A 381 -7.28 18.74 25.15
CA THR A 381 -8.25 18.39 24.11
C THR A 381 -7.72 18.78 22.72
N ILE A 382 -7.09 19.95 22.58
CA ILE A 382 -6.42 20.36 21.34
C ILE A 382 -5.29 19.37 20.98
N ALA A 383 -4.48 18.96 21.96
CA ALA A 383 -3.47 17.92 21.76
C ALA A 383 -4.08 16.56 21.36
N GLY A 384 -5.29 16.22 21.84
CA GLY A 384 -6.04 15.04 21.42
C GLY A 384 -6.42 15.09 19.94
N ILE A 385 -7.06 16.18 19.50
CA ILE A 385 -7.42 16.41 18.09
C ILE A 385 -6.18 16.31 17.17
N ILE A 386 -5.04 16.88 17.62
CA ILE A 386 -3.76 16.75 16.92
C ILE A 386 -3.30 15.29 16.84
N ALA A 387 -3.40 14.54 17.95
CA ALA A 387 -2.96 13.14 18.00
C ALA A 387 -3.78 12.24 17.06
N ASP A 388 -5.09 12.43 16.99
CA ASP A 388 -6.00 11.63 16.18
C ASP A 388 -5.78 11.89 14.67
N GLU A 389 -5.75 13.16 14.25
CA GLU A 389 -5.45 13.54 12.86
C GLU A 389 -4.03 13.13 12.44
N ALA A 390 -3.03 13.29 13.32
CA ALA A 390 -1.68 12.81 13.07
C ALA A 390 -1.62 11.28 12.99
N ALA A 391 -2.46 10.54 13.72
CA ALA A 391 -2.53 9.09 13.63
C ALA A 391 -3.16 8.65 12.30
N ILE A 392 -4.19 9.35 11.80
CA ILE A 392 -4.75 9.17 10.46
C ILE A 392 -3.65 9.36 9.40
N GLY A 393 -2.84 10.41 9.52
CA GLY A 393 -1.72 10.68 8.62
C GLY A 393 -0.65 9.58 8.65
N MET A 394 -0.17 9.27 9.85
CA MET A 394 0.84 8.25 10.11
C MET A 394 0.41 6.86 9.60
N VAL A 395 -0.83 6.44 9.85
CA VAL A 395 -1.31 5.12 9.45
C VAL A 395 -1.59 5.06 7.94
N ASN A 396 -2.12 6.11 7.33
CA ASN A 396 -2.51 6.07 5.91
C ASN A 396 -1.42 6.51 4.92
N GLN A 397 -0.17 6.68 5.36
CA GLN A 397 0.98 7.09 4.51
C GLN A 397 0.73 8.40 3.76
N LYS A 398 0.10 9.35 4.45
CA LYS A 398 -0.36 10.62 3.88
C LYS A 398 0.04 11.78 4.77
N THR A 399 0.21 12.95 4.17
CA THR A 399 0.28 14.22 4.90
C THR A 399 -1.08 14.52 5.52
N THR A 400 -1.05 14.99 6.76
CA THR A 400 -2.21 15.53 7.48
C THR A 400 -1.76 16.77 8.24
N ALA A 401 -2.61 17.79 8.23
CA ALA A 401 -2.41 19.06 8.90
C ALA A 401 -3.56 19.31 9.89
N VAL A 402 -3.26 20.06 10.93
CA VAL A 402 -4.23 20.55 11.91
C VAL A 402 -4.02 22.05 12.06
N ARG A 403 -5.06 22.81 11.71
CA ARG A 403 -5.18 24.24 11.94
C ARG A 403 -6.50 24.52 12.64
N VAL A 404 -6.44 24.48 13.97
CA VAL A 404 -7.59 24.62 14.87
C VAL A 404 -7.43 25.91 15.66
N ILE A 405 -8.49 26.71 15.69
CA ILE A 405 -8.50 28.09 16.19
C ILE A 405 -9.43 28.16 17.40
N PRO A 406 -8.92 28.04 18.64
CA PRO A 406 -9.71 28.30 19.84
C PRO A 406 -9.92 29.81 19.99
N VAL A 407 -11.11 30.32 19.67
CA VAL A 407 -11.37 31.77 19.65
C VAL A 407 -11.70 32.26 21.05
N ILE A 408 -10.72 32.91 21.69
CA ILE A 408 -10.82 33.33 23.09
C ILE A 408 -12.01 34.28 23.30
N GLY A 409 -12.90 33.91 24.23
CA GLY A 409 -14.11 34.68 24.54
C GLY A 409 -15.37 34.30 23.78
N LYS A 410 -15.29 33.38 22.80
CA LYS A 410 -16.46 32.87 22.04
C LYS A 410 -16.74 31.39 22.35
N GLY A 411 -18.02 31.05 22.44
CA GLY A 411 -18.56 29.71 22.63
C GLY A 411 -19.21 29.13 21.36
N VAL A 412 -19.73 27.91 21.48
CA VAL A 412 -20.32 27.12 20.37
C VAL A 412 -21.48 27.88 19.71
N GLY A 413 -21.47 27.93 18.38
CA GLY A 413 -22.51 28.57 17.56
C GLY A 413 -22.33 30.08 17.35
N GLU A 414 -21.39 30.72 18.03
CA GLU A 414 -20.98 32.09 17.69
C GLU A 414 -20.15 32.12 16.40
N THR A 415 -19.99 33.29 15.79
CA THR A 415 -19.24 33.48 14.54
C THR A 415 -17.97 34.31 14.77
N VAL A 416 -16.92 33.96 14.03
CA VAL A 416 -15.64 34.67 13.98
C VAL A 416 -15.35 35.08 12.53
N GLU A 417 -14.85 36.29 12.32
CA GLU A 417 -14.47 36.82 11.01
C GLU A 417 -12.96 37.08 11.00
N PHE A 418 -12.23 36.33 10.18
CA PHE A 418 -10.77 36.50 10.01
C PHE A 418 -10.43 37.47 8.87
N GLY A 419 -11.38 37.68 7.97
CA GLY A 419 -11.29 38.63 6.86
C GLY A 419 -10.44 38.14 5.68
N GLY A 420 -10.61 38.82 4.55
CA GLY A 420 -9.87 38.54 3.32
C GLY A 420 -9.97 37.08 2.88
N LEU A 421 -8.80 36.44 2.65
CA LEU A 421 -8.72 35.06 2.17
C LEU A 421 -9.02 34.02 3.25
N LEU A 422 -8.97 34.39 4.54
CA LEU A 422 -9.22 33.49 5.67
C LEU A 422 -10.71 33.37 6.02
N GLY A 423 -11.56 34.20 5.40
CA GLY A 423 -13.02 34.12 5.50
C GLY A 423 -13.55 34.27 6.93
N TYR A 424 -14.54 33.46 7.28
CA TYR A 424 -15.27 33.52 8.55
C TYR A 424 -15.73 32.11 8.96
N ALA A 425 -15.88 31.83 10.25
CA ALA A 425 -16.26 30.50 10.73
C ALA A 425 -17.27 30.56 11.88
N THR A 426 -18.11 29.54 11.97
CA THR A 426 -18.92 29.27 13.17
C THR A 426 -18.12 28.40 14.14
N ILE A 427 -18.16 28.73 15.42
CA ILE A 427 -17.49 27.95 16.48
C ILE A 427 -18.14 26.57 16.59
N MET A 428 -17.39 25.53 16.20
CA MET A 428 -17.87 24.14 16.17
C MET A 428 -17.91 23.52 17.56
N GLN A 429 -18.88 22.64 17.82
CA GLN A 429 -18.88 21.83 19.04
C GLN A 429 -17.68 20.87 19.05
N VAL A 430 -16.92 20.88 20.15
CA VAL A 430 -15.87 19.88 20.44
C VAL A 430 -16.40 18.90 21.49
N ASN A 431 -15.98 17.63 21.42
CA ASN A 431 -16.34 16.62 22.40
C ASN A 431 -15.81 16.98 23.81
N THR A 432 -16.69 16.88 24.82
CA THR A 432 -16.39 17.31 26.20
C THR A 432 -15.76 16.23 27.08
N PHE A 433 -15.64 14.98 26.60
CA PHE A 433 -14.95 13.92 27.34
C PHE A 433 -13.43 14.13 27.32
N SER A 434 -12.80 14.09 28.50
CA SER A 434 -11.37 14.40 28.64
C SER A 434 -10.44 13.29 28.13
N CYS A 435 -9.46 13.68 27.32
CA CYS A 435 -8.35 12.86 26.87
C CYS A 435 -7.02 13.18 27.59
N ALA A 436 -7.01 13.99 28.66
CA ALA A 436 -5.80 14.45 29.35
C ALA A 436 -4.85 13.29 29.73
N ASN A 437 -5.37 12.26 30.40
CA ASN A 437 -4.64 11.04 30.79
C ASN A 437 -4.03 10.25 29.60
N PHE A 438 -4.41 10.54 28.35
CA PHE A 438 -3.79 9.96 27.16
C PHE A 438 -2.64 10.84 26.66
N VAL A 439 -2.86 12.15 26.48
CA VAL A 439 -1.84 13.08 25.96
C VAL A 439 -0.73 13.38 26.96
N ASP A 440 -1.03 13.43 28.25
CA ASP A 440 -0.07 13.69 29.34
C ASP A 440 0.89 12.50 29.59
N ARG A 441 0.73 11.37 28.87
CA ARG A 441 1.70 10.27 28.90
C ARG A 441 3.04 10.61 28.25
N GLY A 442 3.04 11.56 27.31
CA GLY A 442 4.22 11.95 26.55
C GLY A 442 4.89 10.81 25.79
N GLY A 443 6.19 10.96 25.55
CA GLY A 443 7.01 10.00 24.83
C GLY A 443 6.69 9.93 23.33
N ARG A 444 6.71 8.71 22.78
CA ARG A 444 6.57 8.49 21.34
C ARG A 444 5.74 7.25 21.03
N ILE A 445 4.68 7.43 20.25
CA ILE A 445 3.97 6.32 19.62
C ILE A 445 4.89 5.76 18.52
N PRO A 446 5.21 4.46 18.51
CA PRO A 446 6.15 3.89 17.55
C PRO A 446 5.55 3.84 16.14
N ALA A 447 6.43 3.73 15.13
CA ALA A 447 6.03 3.60 13.74
C ALA A 447 5.14 2.34 13.52
N PRO A 448 4.04 2.45 12.74
CA PRO A 448 3.14 1.33 12.47
C PRO A 448 3.82 0.22 11.65
N ILE A 449 3.37 -1.04 11.78
CA ILE A 449 4.11 -2.21 11.27
C ILE A 449 4.41 -2.13 9.76
N HIS A 450 3.48 -1.60 8.96
CA HIS A 450 3.64 -1.46 7.51
C HIS A 450 4.66 -0.39 7.07
N SER A 451 5.15 0.44 7.99
CA SER A 451 6.29 1.33 7.77
C SER A 451 7.61 0.58 7.71
N PHE A 452 7.68 -0.62 8.30
CA PHE A 452 8.89 -1.44 8.33
C PHE A 452 9.16 -2.19 7.02
N LYS A 453 8.60 -1.78 5.87
CA LYS A 453 8.98 -2.33 4.55
C LYS A 453 10.50 -2.33 4.31
N ASN A 454 11.24 -1.39 4.92
CA ASN A 454 12.72 -1.33 4.87
C ASN A 454 13.42 -2.01 6.08
N TYR A 455 12.69 -2.42 7.12
CA TYR A 455 13.24 -3.01 8.35
C TYR A 455 12.85 -4.48 8.58
N GLU A 456 11.81 -5.02 7.92
CA GLU A 456 11.45 -6.44 8.04
C GLU A 456 12.58 -7.37 7.58
N GLY A 457 13.38 -6.96 6.58
CA GLY A 457 14.62 -7.65 6.21
C GLY A 457 15.63 -7.71 7.36
N ASN A 458 15.93 -6.57 7.99
CA ASN A 458 16.87 -6.48 9.11
C ASN A 458 16.36 -7.15 10.39
N MET A 459 15.04 -7.14 10.65
CA MET A 459 14.46 -7.78 11.82
C MET A 459 14.40 -9.31 11.67
N GLN A 460 14.33 -9.85 10.44
CA GLN A 460 14.61 -11.28 10.21
C GLN A 460 16.09 -11.61 10.40
N ILE A 461 17.02 -10.74 10.00
CA ILE A 461 18.45 -10.93 10.22
C ILE A 461 18.79 -10.93 11.72
N LEU A 462 18.27 -9.97 12.50
CA LEU A 462 18.47 -9.96 13.96
C LEU A 462 17.87 -11.20 14.64
N LYS A 463 16.67 -11.63 14.23
CA LYS A 463 16.06 -12.88 14.74
C LYS A 463 16.89 -14.10 14.36
N LYS A 464 17.45 -14.17 13.14
CA LYS A 464 18.40 -15.21 12.73
C LYS A 464 19.66 -15.17 13.59
N ILE A 465 20.30 -14.02 13.78
CA ILE A 465 21.52 -13.87 14.60
C ILE A 465 21.26 -14.28 16.05
N LEU A 466 20.15 -13.87 16.67
CA LEU A 466 19.76 -14.29 18.02
C LEU A 466 19.49 -15.79 18.10
N SER A 467 18.84 -16.40 17.09
CA SER A 467 18.63 -17.85 17.05
C SER A 467 19.94 -18.63 16.80
N ILE A 468 20.87 -18.06 16.03
CA ILE A 468 22.21 -18.63 15.76
C ILE A 468 23.07 -18.53 17.03
N ALA A 469 23.06 -17.40 17.74
CA ALA A 469 23.74 -17.24 19.02
C ALA A 469 23.20 -18.23 20.07
N ALA A 470 21.88 -18.38 20.17
CA ALA A 470 21.25 -19.38 21.03
C ALA A 470 21.63 -20.83 20.63
N MET A 471 21.71 -21.13 19.34
CA MET A 471 22.20 -22.43 18.84
C MET A 471 23.69 -22.65 19.14
N ILE A 472 24.54 -21.65 18.98
CA ILE A 472 25.99 -21.74 19.28
C ILE A 472 26.18 -22.00 20.78
N SER A 473 25.47 -21.28 21.66
CA SER A 473 25.49 -21.56 23.11
C SER A 473 24.96 -22.95 23.47
N MET A 474 23.99 -23.50 22.71
CA MET A 474 23.53 -24.88 22.89
C MET A 474 24.56 -25.93 22.41
N VAL A 475 25.26 -25.67 21.30
CA VAL A 475 26.26 -26.58 20.72
C VAL A 475 27.54 -26.61 21.57
N CYS A 476 27.98 -25.48 22.13
CA CYS A 476 29.14 -25.43 23.03
C CYS A 476 28.92 -26.19 24.36
N VAL A 477 27.68 -26.42 24.79
CA VAL A 477 27.37 -27.19 26.01
C VAL A 477 27.30 -28.71 25.74
N LEU A 478 27.17 -29.12 24.47
CA LEU A 478 27.00 -30.54 24.07
C LEU A 478 28.27 -31.21 23.52
N ASN A 479 29.34 -30.46 23.27
CA ASN A 479 30.61 -30.97 22.71
C ASN A 479 31.80 -30.85 23.69
N VAL A 480 31.61 -31.33 24.92
CA VAL A 480 32.72 -31.79 25.77
C VAL A 480 32.65 -33.32 25.79
N HIS A 481 33.79 -33.99 25.56
CA HIS A 481 34.04 -35.46 25.44
C HIS A 481 34.33 -36.00 24.01
N ALA A 482 35.44 -35.58 23.41
CA ALA A 482 36.37 -36.44 22.64
C ALA A 482 37.67 -35.68 22.32
N ASP A 483 38.81 -36.39 22.33
CA ASP A 483 40.22 -35.95 22.44
C ASP A 483 40.79 -34.88 21.46
N PRO A 484 42.02 -34.36 21.74
CA PRO A 484 42.56 -33.15 21.13
C PRO A 484 43.70 -33.41 20.15
N GLU A 485 43.52 -33.04 18.88
CA GLU A 485 44.62 -32.60 17.99
C GLU A 485 44.06 -31.96 16.72
N ILE A 486 44.36 -30.68 16.49
CA ILE A 486 44.62 -30.02 15.19
C ILE A 486 44.82 -28.51 15.44
N THR A 487 45.97 -28.01 15.01
CA THR A 487 46.44 -26.64 15.23
C THR A 487 45.81 -25.66 14.23
N LEU A 488 45.34 -24.50 14.70
CA LEU A 488 44.89 -23.40 13.83
C LEU A 488 46.07 -22.47 13.47
N PRO A 489 46.33 -22.21 12.17
CA PRO A 489 47.17 -21.09 11.74
C PRO A 489 46.39 -19.77 11.82
N GLN A 490 47.09 -18.69 12.14
CA GLN A 490 46.53 -17.34 12.29
C GLN A 490 46.43 -16.58 10.97
N SER A 491 45.69 -15.45 11.04
CA SER A 491 45.73 -14.27 10.16
C SER A 491 45.04 -14.33 8.80
N THR A 492 44.00 -13.49 8.66
CA THR A 492 43.88 -12.56 7.52
C THR A 492 43.05 -11.34 7.93
N ASN A 493 43.20 -10.24 7.20
CA ASN A 493 43.02 -8.89 7.74
C ASN A 493 41.57 -8.37 7.72
N GLN A 494 41.24 -7.48 8.65
CA GLN A 494 39.87 -7.00 8.87
C GLN A 494 39.34 -6.02 7.77
N ASN A 495 40.17 -5.69 6.78
CA ASN A 495 39.86 -4.72 5.72
C ASN A 495 39.38 -5.34 4.39
N ASP A 496 39.61 -6.63 4.12
CA ASP A 496 39.13 -7.27 2.88
C ASP A 496 37.62 -7.57 2.90
N VAL A 497 37.04 -7.73 4.10
CA VAL A 497 35.60 -8.02 4.29
C VAL A 497 34.71 -6.80 3.94
N ILE A 498 35.24 -5.58 4.10
CA ILE A 498 34.50 -4.33 3.89
C ILE A 498 34.42 -3.97 2.40
N ASN A 499 35.43 -4.32 1.59
CA ASN A 499 35.43 -4.01 0.16
C ASN A 499 34.72 -5.07 -0.71
N GLN A 500 34.49 -6.29 -0.23
CA GLN A 500 33.64 -7.27 -0.93
C GLN A 500 32.13 -7.08 -0.70
N SER A 501 31.72 -6.30 0.31
CA SER A 501 30.30 -6.08 0.62
C SER A 501 29.64 -4.93 -0.16
N ALA A 502 30.43 -4.11 -0.87
CA ALA A 502 29.92 -2.97 -1.66
C ALA A 502 29.60 -3.30 -3.14
N ALA A 503 29.88 -4.51 -3.62
CA ALA A 503 29.71 -4.91 -5.03
C ALA A 503 28.60 -5.98 -5.26
N LEU A 504 27.81 -6.30 -4.22
CA LEU A 504 26.78 -7.36 -4.24
C LEU A 504 25.35 -6.83 -3.96
N TYR A 505 25.14 -5.51 -4.05
CA TYR A 505 23.83 -4.86 -3.91
C TYR A 505 23.52 -3.99 -5.14
N ASN A 506 23.42 -4.65 -6.29
CA ASN A 506 22.71 -4.18 -7.49
C ASN A 506 22.39 -5.40 -8.36
N ASP A 507 21.35 -6.15 -7.94
CA ASP A 507 20.41 -6.81 -8.85
C ASP A 507 19.26 -7.42 -8.02
N GLU A 508 18.05 -7.34 -8.56
CA GLU A 508 16.88 -7.94 -7.94
C GLU A 508 17.01 -9.47 -7.97
N MET A 509 16.88 -10.13 -6.81
CA MET A 509 16.99 -11.59 -6.70
C MET A 509 15.71 -12.30 -7.20
N ASP A 510 15.37 -12.09 -8.48
CA ASP A 510 14.46 -12.94 -9.27
C ASP A 510 15.14 -14.29 -9.50
N ILE A 511 15.10 -15.16 -8.48
CA ILE A 511 15.69 -16.50 -8.53
C ILE A 511 15.11 -17.22 -9.75
N ASN A 512 15.92 -17.45 -10.78
CA ASN A 512 15.47 -18.15 -11.96
C ASN A 512 15.27 -19.62 -11.60
N GLU A 513 14.19 -20.24 -12.07
CA GLU A 513 14.04 -21.71 -12.00
C GLU A 513 15.09 -22.46 -12.86
N GLN A 514 16.04 -21.75 -13.50
CA GLN A 514 17.27 -22.30 -14.08
C GLN A 514 18.41 -22.46 -13.05
N ASP A 515 18.39 -21.74 -11.92
CA ASP A 515 19.47 -21.77 -10.91
C ASP A 515 19.47 -23.04 -10.03
N TYR A 516 18.57 -23.99 -10.30
CA TYR A 516 18.51 -25.29 -9.60
C TYR A 516 19.34 -26.39 -10.26
N TYR A 517 20.04 -26.09 -11.37
CA TYR A 517 21.02 -26.98 -11.99
C TYR A 517 22.32 -26.20 -12.30
N PRO A 518 23.52 -26.72 -11.96
CA PRO A 518 24.76 -26.00 -12.19
C PRO A 518 24.99 -25.75 -13.68
N ILE A 519 25.31 -24.49 -14.00
CA ILE A 519 25.53 -23.98 -15.35
C ILE A 519 26.66 -24.73 -16.06
N LEU A 520 26.31 -25.65 -16.98
CA LEU A 520 27.23 -26.25 -17.97
C LEU A 520 27.42 -25.33 -19.20
N ASP A 521 27.64 -24.05 -18.93
CA ASP A 521 27.79 -22.99 -19.94
C ASP A 521 28.85 -21.93 -19.54
N LYS A 522 29.92 -22.39 -18.87
CA LYS A 522 31.20 -21.65 -18.83
C LYS A 522 32.19 -22.28 -19.81
N GLY A 523 32.25 -21.70 -21.01
CA GLY A 523 33.40 -21.75 -21.92
C GLY A 523 33.81 -23.13 -22.45
N VAL A 524 33.17 -23.57 -23.54
CA VAL A 524 33.82 -24.47 -24.52
C VAL A 524 33.55 -23.94 -25.92
N SER A 525 34.50 -23.17 -26.44
CA SER A 525 34.62 -22.91 -27.88
C SER A 525 35.00 -24.19 -28.62
N ASP A 526 34.38 -24.40 -29.78
CA ASP A 526 34.74 -25.35 -30.85
C ASP A 526 35.79 -26.43 -30.55
N ILE A 527 35.33 -27.60 -30.14
CA ILE A 527 36.08 -28.85 -30.35
C ILE A 527 35.10 -29.94 -30.80
N ASN A 528 35.34 -30.50 -31.99
CA ASN A 528 34.58 -31.63 -32.54
C ASN A 528 34.71 -32.86 -31.64
N PHE A 529 33.70 -33.11 -30.82
CA PHE A 529 33.51 -34.37 -30.10
C PHE A 529 32.14 -34.95 -30.46
N GLU A 530 32.08 -36.25 -30.71
CA GLU A 530 30.81 -36.95 -30.96
C GLU A 530 29.95 -36.93 -29.69
N ALA A 531 29.00 -36.00 -29.66
CA ALA A 531 27.92 -35.99 -28.69
C ALA A 531 26.63 -36.50 -29.34
N SER A 532 25.93 -37.37 -28.63
CA SER A 532 24.68 -37.98 -29.08
C SER A 532 23.53 -37.65 -28.13
N LEU A 533 22.33 -37.60 -28.70
CA LEU A 533 21.07 -37.50 -27.98
C LEU A 533 20.32 -38.81 -28.22
N SER A 534 19.83 -39.43 -27.15
CA SER A 534 18.98 -40.61 -27.23
C SER A 534 17.80 -40.47 -26.27
N ILE A 535 16.77 -41.28 -26.48
CA ILE A 535 15.65 -41.45 -25.53
C ILE A 535 15.81 -42.84 -24.94
N ALA A 536 15.68 -42.96 -23.62
CA ALA A 536 15.92 -44.20 -22.88
C ALA A 536 14.93 -45.33 -23.21
N GLN A 537 13.88 -45.04 -23.98
CA GLN A 537 12.82 -45.96 -24.39
C GLN A 537 12.64 -45.87 -25.92
N GLN A 538 12.47 -47.01 -26.59
CA GLN A 538 12.27 -47.07 -28.06
C GLN A 538 10.84 -46.69 -28.48
N SER A 539 9.86 -46.97 -27.62
CA SER A 539 8.46 -46.60 -27.78
C SER A 539 7.81 -46.45 -26.40
N ALA A 540 6.70 -45.73 -26.35
CA ALA A 540 5.91 -45.52 -25.13
C ALA A 540 4.43 -45.80 -25.39
N ASN A 541 3.79 -46.58 -24.51
CA ASN A 541 2.36 -46.85 -24.57
C ASN A 541 1.65 -46.16 -23.41
N ILE A 542 0.60 -45.40 -23.71
CA ILE A 542 -0.22 -44.66 -22.75
C ILE A 542 -1.60 -45.33 -22.74
N SER A 543 -2.07 -45.73 -21.55
CA SER A 543 -3.25 -46.60 -21.41
C SER A 543 -4.59 -45.98 -21.83
N GLY A 544 -4.65 -44.65 -21.98
CA GLY A 544 -5.85 -43.92 -22.40
C GLY A 544 -5.69 -42.40 -22.35
N THR A 545 -6.72 -41.68 -22.79
CA THR A 545 -6.77 -40.21 -22.70
C THR A 545 -6.72 -39.74 -21.24
N GLY A 546 -5.89 -38.74 -20.96
CA GLY A 546 -5.64 -38.18 -19.63
C GLY A 546 -4.53 -38.90 -18.85
N TYR A 547 -4.07 -40.08 -19.27
CA TYR A 547 -2.93 -40.73 -18.65
C TYR A 547 -1.61 -40.14 -19.14
N SER A 548 -0.58 -40.19 -18.30
CA SER A 548 0.78 -39.82 -18.69
C SER A 548 1.82 -40.89 -18.36
N THR A 549 2.94 -40.84 -19.08
CA THR A 549 4.15 -41.60 -18.79
C THR A 549 5.36 -40.67 -18.84
N TYR A 550 6.49 -41.13 -18.29
CA TYR A 550 7.75 -40.38 -18.27
C TYR A 550 8.83 -41.14 -19.05
N VAL A 551 9.60 -40.39 -19.84
CA VAL A 551 10.68 -40.87 -20.69
C VAL A 551 11.90 -39.95 -20.54
N ASP A 552 13.07 -40.54 -20.38
CA ASP A 552 14.31 -39.78 -20.20
C ASP A 552 15.00 -39.53 -21.55
N ALA A 553 15.25 -38.27 -21.87
CA ALA A 553 16.19 -37.86 -22.90
C ALA A 553 17.60 -37.79 -22.31
N ILE A 554 18.52 -38.56 -22.87
CA ILE A 554 19.89 -38.71 -22.40
C ILE A 554 20.84 -38.05 -23.41
N TRP A 555 21.59 -37.06 -22.95
CA TRP A 555 22.72 -36.51 -23.68
C TRP A 555 24.00 -37.23 -23.26
N GLN A 556 24.72 -37.79 -24.23
CA GLN A 556 26.00 -38.45 -23.99
C GLN A 556 27.13 -37.59 -24.56
N ALA A 557 28.09 -37.22 -23.71
CA ALA A 557 29.30 -36.51 -24.10
C ALA A 557 30.48 -36.94 -23.22
N LYS A 558 31.65 -37.19 -23.82
CA LYS A 558 32.88 -37.63 -23.13
C LYS A 558 32.68 -38.83 -22.18
N GLY A 559 31.83 -39.78 -22.57
CA GLY A 559 31.50 -40.97 -21.76
C GLY A 559 30.59 -40.73 -20.55
N GLN A 560 30.14 -39.49 -20.33
CA GLN A 560 29.19 -39.13 -19.28
C GLN A 560 27.77 -39.04 -19.86
N TYR A 561 26.78 -39.45 -19.07
CA TYR A 561 25.36 -39.45 -19.42
C TYR A 561 24.63 -38.40 -18.58
N PHE A 562 23.94 -37.48 -19.24
CA PHE A 562 23.17 -36.41 -18.60
C PHE A 562 21.70 -36.55 -18.96
N ASN A 563 20.83 -36.61 -17.97
CA ASN A 563 19.39 -36.50 -18.22
C ASN A 563 19.05 -35.04 -18.56
N VAL A 564 18.77 -34.78 -19.83
CA VAL A 564 18.46 -33.44 -20.36
C VAL A 564 16.97 -33.21 -20.54
N SER A 565 16.12 -34.16 -20.14
CA SER A 565 14.66 -34.06 -20.27
C SER A 565 14.06 -32.72 -19.82
N PRO A 566 14.48 -32.12 -18.67
CA PRO A 566 13.91 -30.85 -18.20
C PRO A 566 14.25 -29.62 -19.07
N ILE A 567 15.31 -29.71 -19.89
CA ILE A 567 15.89 -28.59 -20.66
C ILE A 567 15.91 -28.81 -22.17
N ALA A 568 15.59 -30.02 -22.65
CA ALA A 568 15.41 -30.31 -24.07
C ALA A 568 14.05 -29.81 -24.58
N LEU A 569 13.97 -29.48 -25.87
CA LEU A 569 12.72 -29.14 -26.55
C LEU A 569 11.99 -30.43 -26.93
N TRP A 570 10.70 -30.53 -26.62
CA TRP A 570 9.83 -31.67 -26.95
C TRP A 570 8.74 -31.22 -27.91
N GLU A 571 8.62 -31.87 -29.06
CA GLU A 571 7.62 -31.59 -30.10
C GLU A 571 6.89 -32.88 -30.45
N SER A 572 5.56 -32.83 -30.67
CA SER A 572 4.80 -33.96 -31.21
C SER A 572 4.27 -33.61 -32.60
N ASP A 573 4.32 -34.58 -33.51
CA ASP A 573 3.73 -34.47 -34.85
C ASP A 573 2.19 -34.40 -34.83
N ASN A 574 1.56 -34.94 -33.78
CA ASN A 574 0.12 -34.98 -33.61
C ASN A 574 -0.29 -34.67 -32.17
N THR A 575 -0.46 -33.38 -31.88
CA THR A 575 -0.86 -32.88 -30.55
C THR A 575 -2.29 -33.22 -30.14
N ASP A 576 -3.13 -33.70 -31.06
CA ASP A 576 -4.46 -34.23 -30.74
C ASP A 576 -4.37 -35.66 -30.18
N VAL A 577 -3.23 -36.34 -30.36
CA VAL A 577 -2.95 -37.68 -29.83
C VAL A 577 -2.05 -37.60 -28.59
N VAL A 578 -0.89 -36.92 -28.65
CA VAL A 578 0.04 -36.80 -27.51
C VAL A 578 0.58 -35.37 -27.34
N ILE A 579 0.64 -34.90 -26.09
CA ILE A 579 1.40 -33.70 -25.71
C ILE A 579 2.65 -34.13 -24.94
N ALA A 580 3.80 -33.57 -25.29
CA ALA A 580 5.08 -33.86 -24.65
C ALA A 580 5.71 -32.59 -24.04
N GLN A 581 6.20 -32.68 -22.81
CA GLN A 581 6.95 -31.61 -22.16
C GLN A 581 7.84 -32.14 -21.03
N GLN A 582 9.11 -31.73 -21.00
CA GLN A 582 10.07 -32.03 -19.92
C GLN A 582 10.19 -33.52 -19.56
N GLY A 583 10.17 -34.41 -20.57
CA GLY A 583 10.19 -35.86 -20.40
C GLY A 583 8.84 -36.50 -20.07
N ARG A 584 7.77 -35.73 -19.87
CA ARG A 584 6.41 -36.28 -19.70
C ARG A 584 5.68 -36.34 -21.04
N LEU A 585 5.06 -37.49 -21.30
CA LEU A 585 4.18 -37.74 -22.45
C LEU A 585 2.75 -37.91 -21.91
N ILE A 586 1.79 -37.16 -22.46
CA ILE A 586 0.39 -37.15 -22.01
C ILE A 586 -0.50 -37.54 -23.18
N GLY A 587 -1.32 -38.58 -23.03
CA GLY A 587 -2.29 -39.00 -24.04
C GLY A 587 -3.50 -38.07 -24.05
N VAL A 588 -3.79 -37.44 -25.18
CA VAL A 588 -4.92 -36.51 -25.37
C VAL A 588 -6.01 -37.11 -26.25
N GLY A 589 -5.65 -38.01 -27.16
CA GLY A 589 -6.57 -38.70 -28.04
C GLY A 589 -6.02 -40.06 -28.47
N LYS A 590 -6.91 -40.94 -28.93
CA LYS A 590 -6.55 -42.29 -29.39
C LYS A 590 -5.76 -42.20 -30.70
N GLY A 591 -4.62 -42.88 -30.76
CA GLY A 591 -3.82 -42.99 -31.97
C GLY A 591 -2.35 -43.26 -31.68
N THR A 592 -1.51 -42.98 -32.67
CA THR A 592 -0.05 -42.99 -32.55
C THR A 592 0.48 -41.63 -32.99
N ALA A 593 1.49 -41.13 -32.29
CA ALA A 593 2.20 -39.89 -32.59
C ALA A 593 3.70 -40.10 -32.42
N MET A 594 4.50 -39.45 -33.26
CA MET A 594 5.94 -39.30 -33.01
C MET A 594 6.18 -38.10 -32.12
N VAL A 595 7.03 -38.29 -31.11
CA VAL A 595 7.53 -37.21 -30.26
C VAL A 595 9.03 -37.05 -30.51
N THR A 596 9.45 -35.89 -30.99
CA THR A 596 10.84 -35.53 -31.27
C THR A 596 11.38 -34.65 -30.15
N VAL A 597 12.57 -35.02 -29.67
CA VAL A 597 13.34 -34.31 -28.67
C VAL A 597 14.53 -33.65 -29.34
N LYS A 598 14.72 -32.35 -29.11
CA LYS A 598 15.79 -31.55 -29.71
C LYS A 598 16.66 -30.91 -28.64
N PHE A 599 17.97 -31.12 -28.71
CA PHE A 599 18.93 -30.53 -27.79
C PHE A 599 20.29 -30.30 -28.47
N ARG A 600 20.85 -29.09 -28.34
CA ARG A 600 22.14 -28.66 -28.91
C ARG A 600 22.36 -29.12 -30.37
N GLY A 601 21.34 -28.95 -31.23
CA GLY A 601 21.42 -29.27 -32.67
C GLY A 601 21.34 -30.75 -33.03
N LYS A 602 21.08 -31.65 -32.06
CA LYS A 602 20.75 -33.06 -32.28
C LYS A 602 19.28 -33.32 -32.01
N GLU A 603 18.73 -34.31 -32.69
CA GLU A 603 17.34 -34.75 -32.54
C GLU A 603 17.28 -36.25 -32.28
N ALA A 604 16.32 -36.69 -31.46
CA ALA A 604 15.96 -38.09 -31.24
C ALA A 604 14.44 -38.19 -31.16
N SER A 605 13.82 -39.28 -31.63
CA SER A 605 12.35 -39.40 -31.64
C SER A 605 11.89 -40.72 -31.03
N ILE A 606 10.74 -40.70 -30.37
CA ILE A 606 10.06 -41.85 -29.78
C ILE A 606 8.65 -41.96 -30.35
N GLN A 607 8.24 -43.18 -30.71
CA GLN A 607 6.86 -43.46 -31.11
C GLN A 607 6.00 -43.66 -29.86
N VAL A 608 4.90 -42.91 -29.77
CA VAL A 608 3.98 -42.95 -28.64
C VAL A 608 2.61 -43.43 -29.11
N THR A 609 2.08 -44.50 -28.50
CA THR A 609 0.75 -45.04 -28.79
C THR A 609 -0.18 -44.79 -27.63
N VAL A 610 -1.38 -44.28 -27.89
CA VAL A 610 -2.44 -44.06 -26.89
C VAL A 610 -3.55 -45.07 -27.15
N ASP A 611 -3.60 -46.08 -26.28
CA ASP A 611 -4.54 -47.19 -26.37
C ASP A 611 -5.93 -46.83 -25.84
N ASN A 612 -6.91 -47.68 -26.14
CA ASN A 612 -8.32 -47.41 -25.83
C ASN A 612 -8.86 -48.37 -24.75
N LEU A 613 -8.22 -48.37 -23.58
CA LEU A 613 -8.72 -49.05 -22.38
C LEU A 613 -9.19 -48.02 -21.35
N VAL A 614 -10.49 -48.06 -21.06
CA VAL A 614 -11.22 -47.01 -20.33
C VAL A 614 -11.25 -45.70 -21.15
N ALA A 615 -12.22 -45.63 -22.08
CA ALA A 615 -12.85 -44.34 -22.33
C ALA A 615 -13.30 -43.80 -20.96
N SER A 616 -12.90 -42.58 -20.60
CA SER A 616 -13.24 -42.00 -19.31
C SER A 616 -14.70 -41.54 -19.24
N SER A 617 -15.60 -42.51 -19.34
CA SER A 617 -16.55 -42.74 -18.25
C SER A 617 -15.82 -43.07 -16.94
N ALA A 618 -14.92 -42.17 -16.51
CA ALA A 618 -15.04 -41.69 -15.15
C ALA A 618 -16.47 -41.18 -15.10
N SER A 619 -17.36 -42.00 -14.54
CA SER A 619 -18.70 -41.54 -14.20
C SER A 619 -18.50 -40.23 -13.48
N ARG A 620 -19.00 -39.13 -14.05
CA ARG A 620 -18.90 -37.80 -13.42
C ARG A 620 -19.47 -38.00 -12.03
N VAL A 621 -18.61 -38.06 -11.01
CA VAL A 621 -19.02 -38.56 -9.71
C VAL A 621 -20.06 -37.55 -9.22
N SER A 622 -21.32 -37.98 -9.24
CA SER A 622 -22.47 -37.20 -8.78
C SER A 622 -22.53 -37.21 -7.25
N GLY A 623 -21.35 -37.06 -6.64
CA GLY A 623 -21.20 -36.74 -5.24
C GLY A 623 -21.53 -35.27 -5.05
N SER A 624 -22.33 -34.97 -4.04
CA SER A 624 -22.54 -33.61 -3.58
C SER A 624 -21.20 -33.03 -3.08
N TYR A 625 -20.60 -32.12 -3.84
CA TYR A 625 -19.53 -31.29 -3.32
C TYR A 625 -20.02 -30.54 -2.08
N THR A 626 -19.18 -30.43 -1.06
CA THR A 626 -19.48 -29.52 0.06
C THR A 626 -19.53 -28.08 -0.45
N SER A 627 -20.23 -27.20 0.29
CA SER A 627 -20.38 -25.79 -0.09
C SER A 627 -19.04 -25.04 -0.28
N ALA A 628 -17.96 -25.51 0.34
CA ALA A 628 -16.62 -24.97 0.16
C ALA A 628 -15.89 -25.50 -1.08
N GLN A 629 -16.15 -26.75 -1.48
CA GLN A 629 -15.52 -27.38 -2.64
C GLN A 629 -16.23 -27.02 -3.96
N LYS A 630 -17.56 -26.85 -3.92
CA LYS A 630 -18.38 -26.61 -5.11
C LYS A 630 -17.87 -25.44 -5.97
N PRO A 631 -17.58 -24.24 -5.43
CA PRO A 631 -17.10 -23.12 -6.23
C PRO A 631 -15.74 -23.39 -6.91
N ILE A 632 -14.84 -24.10 -6.21
CA ILE A 632 -13.50 -24.46 -6.72
C ILE A 632 -13.63 -25.44 -7.90
N MET A 633 -14.48 -26.47 -7.73
CA MET A 633 -14.70 -27.49 -8.76
C MET A 633 -15.49 -26.96 -9.95
N ASP A 634 -16.49 -26.09 -9.73
CA ASP A 634 -17.24 -25.45 -10.82
C ASP A 634 -16.31 -24.54 -11.66
N LYS A 635 -15.41 -23.78 -11.03
CA LYS A 635 -14.38 -22.99 -11.73
C LYS A 635 -13.43 -23.88 -12.53
N ALA A 636 -12.81 -24.88 -11.92
CA ALA A 636 -11.87 -25.77 -12.61
C ALA A 636 -12.52 -26.47 -13.83
N LYS A 637 -13.78 -26.89 -13.70
CA LYS A 637 -14.57 -27.45 -14.80
C LYS A 637 -14.85 -26.45 -15.91
N ALA A 638 -15.20 -25.21 -15.57
CA ALA A 638 -15.39 -24.16 -16.57
C ALA A 638 -14.09 -23.91 -17.34
N MET A 639 -12.94 -23.87 -16.64
CA MET A 639 -11.63 -23.65 -17.26
C MET A 639 -11.28 -24.72 -18.31
N VAL A 640 -11.48 -26.00 -18.00
CA VAL A 640 -11.07 -27.11 -18.90
C VAL A 640 -12.01 -27.30 -20.09
N ASN A 641 -13.28 -26.92 -19.97
CA ASN A 641 -14.26 -27.03 -21.07
C ASN A 641 -14.25 -25.82 -22.03
N LEU A 642 -13.45 -24.79 -21.77
CA LEU A 642 -13.42 -23.56 -22.54
C LEU A 642 -12.35 -23.59 -23.63
N THR A 643 -12.68 -23.08 -24.82
CA THR A 643 -11.76 -22.92 -25.95
C THR A 643 -11.62 -21.45 -26.35
N TRP A 644 -10.45 -21.10 -26.89
CA TRP A 644 -10.16 -19.78 -27.45
C TRP A 644 -9.22 -19.90 -28.65
N ARG A 645 -9.23 -18.90 -29.52
CA ARG A 645 -8.46 -18.89 -30.78
C ARG A 645 -7.92 -17.47 -31.01
N PRO A 646 -6.60 -17.21 -30.87
CA PRO A 646 -6.05 -15.87 -31.00
C PRO A 646 -6.04 -15.40 -32.46
N THR A 647 -6.16 -14.09 -32.68
CA THR A 647 -6.12 -13.50 -34.02
C THR A 647 -4.70 -13.09 -34.44
N LYS A 648 -3.73 -13.13 -33.53
CA LYS A 648 -2.30 -12.84 -33.76
C LYS A 648 -1.41 -13.79 -32.96
N ASN A 649 -0.11 -13.85 -33.27
CA ASN A 649 0.83 -14.62 -32.47
C ASN A 649 1.04 -13.99 -31.08
N LEU A 650 1.05 -14.81 -30.03
CA LEU A 650 1.19 -14.35 -28.64
C LEU A 650 2.35 -15.06 -27.96
N MET A 651 3.16 -14.31 -27.22
CA MET A 651 4.26 -14.87 -26.43
C MET A 651 3.76 -15.29 -25.05
N GLY A 652 4.03 -16.53 -24.67
CA GLY A 652 3.73 -17.09 -23.35
C GLY A 652 4.71 -16.65 -22.26
N TRP A 653 4.45 -17.11 -21.03
CA TRP A 653 5.28 -16.82 -19.85
C TRP A 653 6.78 -17.05 -20.10
N ARG A 654 7.62 -16.06 -19.74
CA ARG A 654 9.09 -16.06 -19.90
C ARG A 654 9.58 -16.38 -21.33
N GLY A 655 8.77 -16.16 -22.37
CA GLY A 655 9.17 -16.46 -23.75
C GLY A 655 9.20 -17.96 -24.09
N THR A 656 8.71 -18.82 -23.22
CA THR A 656 8.84 -20.29 -23.32
C THR A 656 8.01 -20.94 -24.42
N LYS A 657 7.02 -20.22 -24.97
CA LYS A 657 6.09 -20.74 -25.99
C LYS A 657 5.43 -19.61 -26.78
N VAL A 658 5.11 -19.87 -28.05
CA VAL A 658 4.29 -18.99 -28.89
C VAL A 658 2.93 -19.63 -29.17
N PHE A 659 1.85 -18.91 -28.91
CA PHE A 659 0.50 -19.26 -29.36
C PHE A 659 0.32 -18.71 -30.77
N GLN A 660 0.07 -19.60 -31.73
CA GLN A 660 -0.01 -19.24 -33.14
C GLN A 660 -1.41 -18.70 -33.47
N ALA A 661 -1.45 -17.65 -34.27
CA ALA A 661 -2.68 -17.06 -34.77
C ALA A 661 -3.54 -18.14 -35.47
N GLY A 662 -4.84 -18.18 -35.17
CA GLY A 662 -5.76 -19.12 -35.79
C GLY A 662 -5.67 -20.57 -35.29
N VAL A 663 -4.88 -20.89 -34.27
CA VAL A 663 -4.92 -22.22 -33.60
C VAL A 663 -5.89 -22.18 -32.40
N THR A 664 -6.75 -23.19 -32.26
CA THR A 664 -7.67 -23.28 -31.12
C THR A 664 -6.98 -23.94 -29.93
N TYR A 665 -6.97 -23.25 -28.79
CA TYR A 665 -6.43 -23.71 -27.52
C TYR A 665 -7.54 -24.00 -26.50
N ARG A 666 -7.27 -24.83 -25.48
CA ARG A 666 -8.19 -25.14 -24.37
C ARG A 666 -7.69 -24.52 -23.06
N GLY A 667 -8.60 -23.98 -22.25
CA GLY A 667 -8.29 -23.28 -21.00
C GLY A 667 -8.90 -21.87 -20.95
N ILE A 668 -9.25 -21.39 -19.76
CA ILE A 668 -9.55 -19.96 -19.54
C ILE A 668 -8.24 -19.20 -19.33
N PRO A 669 -7.97 -18.11 -20.08
CA PRO A 669 -6.93 -17.16 -19.72
C PRO A 669 -7.39 -16.35 -18.48
N TYR A 670 -6.65 -16.45 -17.39
CA TYR A 670 -6.90 -15.73 -16.12
C TYR A 670 -5.82 -14.66 -15.88
N SER A 671 -6.09 -13.62 -15.09
CA SER A 671 -5.15 -12.50 -14.87
C SER A 671 -3.81 -12.96 -14.29
N GLN A 672 -2.68 -12.40 -14.75
CA GLN A 672 -1.36 -12.61 -14.13
C GLN A 672 -1.06 -11.62 -13.00
N THR A 673 -1.93 -10.64 -12.76
CA THR A 673 -1.72 -9.65 -11.70
C THR A 673 -2.01 -10.25 -10.31
N PRO A 674 -1.61 -9.55 -9.21
CA PRO A 674 -2.00 -9.95 -7.85
C PRO A 674 -3.52 -10.04 -7.64
N HIS A 675 -4.32 -9.37 -8.47
CA HIS A 675 -5.78 -9.40 -8.44
C HIS A 675 -6.33 -10.30 -9.57
N GLN A 676 -6.85 -11.47 -9.18
CA GLN A 676 -7.52 -12.38 -10.11
C GLN A 676 -8.93 -11.87 -10.43
N GLU A 677 -9.16 -11.38 -11.65
CA GLU A 677 -10.49 -10.94 -12.10
C GLU A 677 -11.36 -12.12 -12.57
N ASP A 678 -12.60 -12.21 -12.09
CA ASP A 678 -13.50 -13.35 -12.32
C ASP A 678 -14.39 -13.21 -13.56
N ASN A 679 -13.78 -12.86 -14.70
CA ASN A 679 -14.47 -12.57 -15.96
C ASN A 679 -14.82 -13.84 -16.76
N LEU A 680 -15.68 -14.72 -16.22
CA LEU A 680 -16.13 -15.96 -16.89
C LEU A 680 -16.88 -15.71 -18.24
N SER A 681 -17.24 -14.47 -18.54
CA SER A 681 -17.81 -14.00 -19.82
C SER A 681 -16.79 -13.85 -20.96
N PHE A 682 -15.49 -14.11 -20.71
CA PHE A 682 -14.37 -13.96 -21.66
C PHE A 682 -14.57 -14.50 -23.09
N PRO A 683 -15.25 -15.66 -23.33
CA PRO A 683 -15.36 -16.23 -24.69
C PRO A 683 -16.06 -15.33 -25.71
N GLY A 684 -17.02 -14.52 -25.27
CA GLY A 684 -17.81 -13.65 -26.15
C GLY A 684 -17.05 -12.39 -26.60
N THR A 685 -15.91 -12.08 -25.97
CA THR A 685 -15.18 -10.82 -26.14
C THR A 685 -13.86 -10.97 -26.91
N LEU A 686 -13.73 -11.98 -27.77
CA LEU A 686 -12.60 -12.17 -28.68
C LEU A 686 -12.58 -11.16 -29.86
N SER A 687 -12.73 -9.87 -29.54
CA SER A 687 -12.11 -8.77 -30.27
C SER A 687 -12.00 -7.51 -29.38
N LYS A 688 -10.83 -7.36 -28.75
CA LYS A 688 -10.18 -6.05 -28.55
C LYS A 688 -8.66 -6.27 -28.42
N ALA A 689 -8.08 -6.62 -29.57
CA ALA A 689 -6.67 -6.80 -29.91
C ALA A 689 -5.76 -7.55 -28.90
N ASP A 690 -6.29 -8.63 -28.33
CA ASP A 690 -5.55 -9.80 -27.83
C ASP A 690 -4.39 -9.49 -26.86
N PHE A 691 -4.71 -9.48 -25.56
CA PHE A 691 -3.79 -9.35 -24.41
C PHE A 691 -3.14 -7.95 -24.26
N TYR A 692 -3.95 -6.90 -24.15
CA TYR A 692 -3.46 -5.53 -23.91
C TYR A 692 -2.69 -5.35 -22.60
N THR A 693 -1.68 -4.47 -22.68
CA THR A 693 -0.84 -3.94 -21.59
C THR A 693 -0.13 -4.99 -20.76
N THR A 694 1.13 -5.22 -21.12
CA THR A 694 2.05 -6.14 -20.45
C THR A 694 2.37 -5.70 -19.04
N PHE A 695 2.38 -6.63 -18.09
CA PHE A 695 2.88 -6.39 -16.74
C PHE A 695 4.42 -6.47 -16.73
N SER A 696 5.07 -5.59 -15.97
CA SER A 696 6.52 -5.64 -15.73
C SER A 696 6.77 -6.22 -14.34
N ASN A 697 7.50 -7.34 -14.28
CA ASN A 697 8.00 -7.94 -13.05
C ASN A 697 9.50 -8.21 -13.23
N GLY A 698 10.35 -7.59 -12.41
CA GLY A 698 11.81 -7.69 -12.57
C GLY A 698 12.31 -7.31 -13.97
N GLY A 699 11.75 -6.23 -14.54
CA GLY A 699 12.05 -5.75 -15.91
C GLY A 699 11.51 -6.62 -17.06
N LYS A 700 10.88 -7.78 -16.78
CA LYS A 700 10.40 -8.71 -17.80
C LYS A 700 8.95 -8.38 -18.19
N THR A 701 8.73 -8.22 -19.49
CA THR A 701 7.45 -7.89 -20.13
C THR A 701 6.58 -9.14 -20.29
N MET A 702 5.44 -9.23 -19.60
CA MET A 702 4.60 -10.43 -19.52
C MET A 702 3.15 -10.15 -19.96
N PRO A 703 2.46 -11.08 -20.66
CA PRO A 703 1.06 -10.88 -21.05
C PRO A 703 0.16 -10.81 -19.81
N MET A 704 -0.85 -9.93 -19.84
CA MET A 704 -1.72 -9.67 -18.68
C MET A 704 -2.56 -10.89 -18.23
N TYR A 705 -2.70 -11.90 -19.08
CA TYR A 705 -3.39 -13.16 -18.76
C TYR A 705 -2.47 -14.37 -18.96
N GLY A 706 -2.65 -15.40 -18.13
CA GLY A 706 -1.76 -16.57 -18.02
C GLY A 706 -2.45 -17.89 -18.31
N ASN A 707 -1.59 -18.92 -18.47
CA ASN A 707 -1.95 -20.26 -18.93
C ASN A 707 -1.00 -21.33 -18.35
N ASP A 708 -0.56 -21.11 -17.11
CA ASP A 708 0.37 -21.95 -16.35
C ASP A 708 -0.33 -22.73 -15.22
N CYS A 709 0.33 -23.76 -14.71
CA CYS A 709 -0.22 -24.61 -13.65
C CYS A 709 -0.51 -23.86 -12.34
N SER A 710 0.34 -22.91 -11.93
CA SER A 710 0.24 -22.23 -10.63
C SER A 710 -0.78 -21.10 -10.61
N GLY A 711 -0.96 -20.41 -11.74
CA GLY A 711 -2.07 -19.50 -11.93
C GLY A 711 -3.42 -20.21 -12.00
N PHE A 712 -3.52 -21.36 -12.68
CA PHE A 712 -4.75 -22.17 -12.73
C PHE A 712 -5.24 -22.54 -11.32
N VAL A 713 -4.36 -23.06 -10.47
CA VAL A 713 -4.70 -23.41 -9.08
C VAL A 713 -5.05 -22.17 -8.26
N SER A 714 -4.32 -21.06 -8.44
CA SER A 714 -4.62 -19.78 -7.76
C SER A 714 -6.03 -19.26 -8.11
N TYR A 715 -6.42 -19.31 -9.39
CA TYR A 715 -7.72 -18.85 -9.88
C TYR A 715 -8.87 -19.78 -9.45
N ALA A 716 -8.69 -21.10 -9.57
CA ALA A 716 -9.68 -22.07 -9.08
C ALA A 716 -9.91 -21.93 -7.56
N TRP A 717 -8.87 -21.61 -6.80
CA TRP A 717 -8.96 -21.28 -5.38
C TRP A 717 -9.42 -19.84 -5.09
N GLY A 718 -9.51 -18.94 -6.07
CA GLY A 718 -9.87 -17.55 -5.84
C GLY A 718 -8.93 -16.83 -4.85
N ILE A 719 -7.62 -17.10 -4.96
CA ILE A 719 -6.57 -16.44 -4.17
C ILE A 719 -5.69 -15.55 -5.07
N PRO A 720 -4.96 -14.57 -4.51
CA PRO A 720 -3.94 -13.83 -5.25
C PRO A 720 -2.93 -14.77 -5.94
N ARG A 721 -2.39 -14.33 -7.08
CA ARG A 721 -1.46 -15.12 -7.90
C ARG A 721 -0.26 -15.60 -7.07
N ASN A 722 -0.09 -16.92 -6.99
CA ASN A 722 1.01 -17.55 -6.25
C ASN A 722 1.77 -18.55 -7.14
N ASN A 723 3.10 -18.59 -7.07
CA ASN A 723 3.93 -19.49 -7.89
C ASN A 723 4.21 -20.84 -7.18
N THR A 724 4.76 -21.79 -7.92
CA THR A 724 5.16 -23.14 -7.47
C THR A 724 6.01 -23.10 -6.19
N SER A 725 7.06 -22.30 -6.19
CA SER A 725 7.94 -22.06 -5.04
C SER A 725 7.22 -21.44 -3.84
N GLY A 726 6.28 -20.52 -4.08
CA GLY A 726 5.44 -19.90 -3.05
C GLY A 726 4.40 -20.84 -2.44
N PHE A 727 3.89 -21.82 -3.22
CA PHE A 727 3.11 -22.94 -2.67
C PHE A 727 3.98 -23.85 -1.80
N VAL A 728 5.17 -24.26 -2.27
CA VAL A 728 6.13 -25.06 -1.49
C VAL A 728 6.53 -24.36 -0.17
N ALA A 729 6.89 -23.08 -0.24
CA ALA A 729 7.19 -22.26 0.93
C ALA A 729 5.97 -22.10 1.85
N GLY A 730 4.76 -21.97 1.29
CA GLY A 730 3.51 -21.92 2.03
C GLY A 730 3.21 -23.21 2.80
N ILE A 731 3.53 -24.38 2.24
CA ILE A 731 3.42 -25.67 2.94
C ILE A 731 4.45 -25.75 4.08
N ARG A 732 5.72 -25.39 3.80
CA ARG A 732 6.81 -25.43 4.80
C ARG A 732 6.61 -24.47 5.97
N SER A 733 5.98 -23.32 5.72
CA SER A 733 5.63 -22.31 6.74
C SER A 733 4.27 -22.55 7.41
N GLY A 734 3.50 -23.55 6.98
CA GLY A 734 2.16 -23.83 7.51
C GLY A 734 1.06 -22.85 7.06
N ARG A 735 1.33 -21.96 6.09
CA ARG A 735 0.32 -21.12 5.43
C ARG A 735 -0.73 -21.96 4.72
N TYR A 736 -0.32 -23.05 4.08
CA TYR A 736 -1.22 -24.05 3.52
C TYR A 736 -1.18 -25.32 4.36
N ALA A 737 -2.35 -25.90 4.62
CA ALA A 737 -2.46 -27.10 5.43
C ALA A 737 -1.95 -28.32 4.63
N LYS A 738 -0.99 -29.06 5.17
CA LYS A 738 -0.59 -30.36 4.62
C LYS A 738 -1.77 -31.32 4.66
N VAL A 739 -2.05 -32.00 3.55
CA VAL A 739 -2.93 -33.16 3.57
C VAL A 739 -2.08 -34.34 4.00
N GLY A 740 -2.32 -34.88 5.19
CA GLY A 740 -1.49 -35.94 5.75
C GLY A 740 -0.23 -35.44 6.48
N SER A 741 0.69 -36.38 6.74
CA SER A 741 1.69 -36.26 7.82
C SER A 741 3.14 -36.21 7.35
N TYR A 742 3.38 -36.00 6.05
CA TYR A 742 4.71 -35.99 5.44
C TYR A 742 5.59 -34.80 5.90
N ASN A 743 6.91 -34.97 5.79
CA ASN A 743 7.90 -33.91 6.00
C ASN A 743 8.02 -33.05 4.73
N ALA A 744 7.74 -31.74 4.81
CA ALA A 744 7.76 -30.84 3.65
C ALA A 744 9.17 -30.37 3.21
N ASN A 745 10.20 -30.66 4.01
CA ASN A 745 11.60 -30.39 3.66
C ASN A 745 12.27 -31.59 2.99
N ALA A 746 11.85 -32.81 3.36
CA ALA A 746 12.33 -34.07 2.78
C ALA A 746 11.20 -35.13 2.83
N PRO A 747 10.25 -35.11 1.89
CA PRO A 747 9.11 -36.03 1.89
C PRO A 747 9.54 -37.44 1.46
N SER A 748 9.20 -38.46 2.26
CA SER A 748 9.40 -39.85 1.84
C SER A 748 8.29 -40.31 0.88
N ALA A 749 8.63 -41.17 -0.08
CA ALA A 749 7.65 -41.73 -1.00
C ALA A 749 6.52 -42.49 -0.27
N ALA A 750 6.81 -43.13 0.86
CA ALA A 750 5.80 -43.82 1.68
C ALA A 750 4.80 -42.84 2.30
N ASP A 751 5.30 -41.73 2.89
CA ASP A 751 4.44 -40.71 3.50
C ASP A 751 3.56 -40.00 2.47
N LEU A 752 4.09 -39.75 1.27
CA LEU A 752 3.33 -39.17 0.16
C LEU A 752 2.19 -40.11 -0.28
N LYS A 753 2.48 -41.39 -0.52
CA LYS A 753 1.44 -42.41 -0.85
C LYS A 753 0.39 -42.56 0.26
N ALA A 754 0.78 -42.44 1.52
CA ALA A 754 -0.17 -42.44 2.65
C ALA A 754 -1.02 -41.16 2.71
N SER A 755 -0.47 -40.04 2.23
CA SER A 755 -1.11 -38.72 2.24
C SER A 755 -2.09 -38.53 1.06
N TYR A 756 -1.78 -39.05 -0.14
CA TYR A 756 -2.68 -38.96 -1.29
C TYR A 756 -4.05 -39.61 -1.04
N ARG A 757 -4.10 -40.70 -0.25
CA ARG A 757 -5.36 -41.35 0.18
C ARG A 757 -6.28 -40.47 1.04
N ARG A 758 -5.79 -39.31 1.52
CA ARG A 758 -6.52 -38.38 2.38
C ARG A 758 -6.92 -37.08 1.66
N MET A 759 -6.65 -36.97 0.35
CA MET A 759 -7.02 -35.81 -0.45
C MET A 759 -8.49 -35.84 -0.83
N HIS A 760 -9.09 -34.66 -0.90
CA HIS A 760 -10.46 -34.44 -1.32
C HIS A 760 -10.49 -33.57 -2.58
N SER A 761 -11.64 -33.54 -3.27
CA SER A 761 -11.90 -32.59 -4.36
C SER A 761 -11.58 -31.16 -3.91
N GLY A 762 -10.76 -30.44 -4.67
CA GLY A 762 -10.34 -29.07 -4.37
C GLY A 762 -9.04 -28.92 -3.56
N ASP A 763 -8.47 -30.01 -3.04
CA ASP A 763 -7.06 -30.01 -2.59
C ASP A 763 -6.12 -29.89 -3.81
N ALA A 764 -4.83 -29.64 -3.58
CA ALA A 764 -3.82 -29.54 -4.62
C ALA A 764 -2.55 -30.33 -4.28
N MET A 765 -1.69 -30.56 -5.27
CA MET A 765 -0.38 -31.19 -5.11
C MET A 765 0.69 -30.37 -5.82
N VAL A 766 1.80 -30.07 -5.14
CA VAL A 766 2.89 -29.25 -5.70
C VAL A 766 4.25 -29.94 -5.61
N LYS A 767 5.04 -29.81 -6.66
CA LYS A 767 6.51 -29.93 -6.64
C LYS A 767 7.12 -28.63 -7.18
N VAL A 768 8.44 -28.46 -7.04
CA VAL A 768 9.13 -27.34 -7.71
C VAL A 768 8.88 -27.44 -9.22
N GLY A 769 8.49 -26.32 -9.85
CA GLY A 769 8.11 -26.26 -11.27
C GLY A 769 6.71 -26.78 -11.66
N HIS A 770 5.93 -27.45 -10.80
CA HIS A 770 4.58 -27.92 -11.19
C HIS A 770 3.57 -28.05 -10.04
N VAL A 771 2.30 -27.66 -10.26
CA VAL A 771 1.20 -27.82 -9.30
C VAL A 771 -0.10 -28.23 -9.99
N ILE A 772 -0.85 -29.17 -9.40
CA ILE A 772 -2.09 -29.73 -9.96
C ILE A 772 -3.23 -29.70 -8.94
N LEU A 773 -4.47 -29.54 -9.41
CA LEU A 773 -5.67 -29.48 -8.58
C LEU A 773 -6.37 -30.84 -8.56
N VAL A 774 -6.73 -31.35 -7.39
CA VAL A 774 -7.37 -32.65 -7.22
C VAL A 774 -8.86 -32.56 -7.56
N GLU A 775 -9.33 -33.38 -8.51
CA GLU A 775 -10.76 -33.64 -8.70
C GLU A 775 -11.23 -34.78 -7.80
N SER A 776 -10.58 -35.94 -7.86
CA SER A 776 -10.96 -37.12 -7.08
C SER A 776 -9.80 -38.09 -6.88
N VAL A 777 -9.87 -38.88 -5.81
CA VAL A 777 -8.96 -40.02 -5.57
C VAL A 777 -9.73 -41.30 -5.89
N GLN A 778 -9.17 -42.14 -6.76
CA GLN A 778 -9.80 -43.35 -7.28
C GLN A 778 -8.86 -44.54 -7.06
N GLY A 779 -9.03 -45.25 -5.95
CA GLY A 779 -8.16 -46.36 -5.56
C GLY A 779 -6.72 -45.90 -5.29
N THR A 780 -5.79 -46.30 -6.14
CA THR A 780 -4.37 -45.87 -6.13
C THR A 780 -4.04 -44.76 -7.13
N ASN A 781 -5.07 -44.18 -7.77
CA ASN A 781 -4.92 -43.12 -8.76
C ASN A 781 -5.57 -41.81 -8.26
N VAL A 782 -5.14 -40.69 -8.82
CA VAL A 782 -5.73 -39.36 -8.59
C VAL A 782 -6.10 -38.77 -9.94
N VAL A 783 -7.36 -38.36 -10.08
CA VAL A 783 -7.84 -37.56 -11.21
C VAL A 783 -7.69 -36.08 -10.83
N CYS A 784 -7.02 -35.34 -11.70
CA CYS A 784 -6.59 -33.97 -11.48
C CYS A 784 -7.03 -33.05 -12.62
N TYR A 785 -7.23 -31.77 -12.30
CA TYR A 785 -7.25 -30.69 -13.27
C TYR A 785 -5.86 -30.07 -13.37
N GLU A 786 -5.36 -29.94 -14.59
CA GLU A 786 -4.02 -29.48 -14.90
C GLU A 786 -4.02 -28.49 -16.06
N GLN A 787 -3.22 -27.42 -15.95
CA GLN A 787 -2.95 -26.48 -17.03
C GLN A 787 -1.51 -26.67 -17.51
N THR A 788 -1.35 -27.31 -18.66
CA THR A 788 -0.10 -27.26 -19.42
C THR A 788 -0.06 -25.95 -20.22
N PRO A 789 1.13 -25.45 -20.63
CA PRO A 789 1.24 -24.32 -21.54
C PRO A 789 0.60 -24.52 -22.92
N ALA A 790 0.10 -25.73 -23.26
CA ALA A 790 -0.71 -25.97 -24.45
C ALA A 790 -2.22 -25.89 -24.16
N GLN A 791 -2.66 -26.60 -23.13
CA GLN A 791 -4.07 -26.92 -22.90
C GLN A 791 -4.34 -27.16 -21.42
N ALA A 792 -5.52 -26.73 -20.98
CA ALA A 792 -6.17 -27.21 -19.76
C ALA A 792 -6.74 -28.62 -20.02
N ILE A 793 -6.41 -29.59 -19.16
CA ILE A 793 -6.78 -31.00 -19.32
C ILE A 793 -7.22 -31.61 -17.98
N VAL A 794 -7.87 -32.77 -18.08
CA VAL A 794 -8.03 -33.70 -16.95
C VAL A 794 -6.95 -34.76 -17.07
N SER A 795 -6.12 -34.91 -16.04
CA SER A 795 -5.04 -35.91 -15.99
C SER A 795 -5.29 -36.97 -14.92
N THR A 796 -4.87 -38.21 -15.16
CA THR A 796 -4.95 -39.31 -14.20
C THR A 796 -3.53 -39.79 -13.88
N HIS A 797 -3.19 -39.77 -12.60
CA HIS A 797 -1.86 -40.11 -12.09
C HIS A 797 -1.91 -41.24 -11.07
N SER A 798 -0.90 -42.11 -11.07
CA SER A 798 -0.76 -43.11 -10.00
C SER A 798 -0.08 -42.51 -8.75
N PHE A 799 -0.38 -43.06 -7.57
CA PHE A 799 0.33 -42.69 -6.34
C PHE A 799 1.84 -42.93 -6.43
N ASP A 800 2.27 -43.91 -7.21
CA ASP A 800 3.67 -44.29 -7.37
C ASP A 800 4.44 -43.26 -8.21
N GLU A 801 3.84 -42.84 -9.33
CA GLU A 801 4.31 -41.75 -10.18
C GLU A 801 4.37 -40.41 -9.43
N LEU A 802 3.33 -40.06 -8.66
CA LEU A 802 3.33 -38.82 -7.89
C LEU A 802 4.37 -38.82 -6.77
N ALA A 803 4.53 -39.96 -6.08
CA ALA A 803 5.48 -40.09 -4.98
C ALA A 803 6.95 -40.12 -5.45
N SER A 804 7.27 -40.76 -6.58
CA SER A 804 8.64 -40.75 -7.13
C SER A 804 9.09 -39.36 -7.56
N HIS A 805 8.15 -38.50 -7.98
CA HIS A 805 8.39 -37.10 -8.35
C HIS A 805 8.18 -36.09 -7.22
N GLY A 806 7.95 -36.54 -5.98
CA GLY A 806 7.94 -35.69 -4.79
C GLY A 806 6.77 -34.69 -4.67
N TYR A 807 5.62 -34.98 -5.29
CA TYR A 807 4.44 -34.10 -5.19
C TYR A 807 3.90 -34.03 -3.76
N MET A 808 3.93 -32.84 -3.15
CA MET A 808 3.46 -32.61 -1.79
C MET A 808 1.96 -32.24 -1.78
N PRO A 809 1.07 -33.03 -1.16
CA PRO A 809 -0.36 -32.76 -1.14
C PRO A 809 -0.76 -31.76 -0.05
N PHE A 810 -1.55 -30.75 -0.42
CA PHE A 810 -1.90 -29.63 0.44
C PHE A 810 -3.30 -29.09 0.14
N SER A 811 -3.95 -28.56 1.16
CA SER A 811 -5.26 -27.94 1.06
C SER A 811 -5.14 -26.42 1.15
N ARG A 812 -6.06 -25.70 0.49
CA ARG A 812 -6.20 -24.25 0.65
C ARG A 812 -6.33 -23.86 2.13
N GLY A 813 -7.02 -24.69 2.91
CA GLY A 813 -7.34 -24.44 4.31
C GLY A 813 -8.36 -23.31 4.50
N SER A 814 -8.96 -23.23 5.68
CA SER A 814 -9.93 -22.18 6.05
C SER A 814 -9.27 -20.83 6.36
N GLY A 815 -8.23 -20.45 5.61
CA GLY A 815 -7.39 -19.28 5.92
C GLY A 815 -6.84 -18.60 4.66
N GLY A 816 -7.52 -17.56 4.18
CA GLY A 816 -7.01 -16.75 3.07
C GLY A 816 -8.00 -15.75 2.48
N GLY A 817 -8.14 -14.59 3.14
CA GLY A 817 -8.54 -13.31 2.53
C GLY A 817 -10.02 -13.14 2.14
N ASN A 818 -10.66 -12.12 2.72
CA ASN A 818 -11.92 -11.59 2.21
C ASN A 818 -11.68 -10.89 0.86
N TYR A 819 -12.42 -11.30 -0.17
CA TYR A 819 -13.01 -10.37 -1.14
C TYR A 819 -14.51 -10.69 -1.18
N ALA A 820 -15.33 -9.65 -1.05
CA ALA A 820 -16.74 -9.81 -0.70
C ALA A 820 -17.64 -9.99 -1.92
N SER A 821 -18.69 -10.81 -1.76
CA SER A 821 -20.05 -10.41 -2.18
C SER A 821 -21.11 -11.02 -1.27
N SER A 822 -21.92 -10.14 -0.67
CA SER A 822 -23.30 -10.31 -0.19
C SER A 822 -23.85 -11.73 0.13
N GLY A 823 -24.19 -11.99 1.41
CA GLY A 823 -25.23 -12.99 1.75
C GLY A 823 -25.12 -13.77 3.07
N SER A 824 -25.67 -13.22 4.16
CA SER A 824 -26.27 -13.94 5.32
C SER A 824 -25.59 -15.17 5.99
N GLY A 825 -25.06 -14.96 7.22
CA GLY A 825 -25.53 -15.69 8.42
C GLY A 825 -24.81 -16.94 8.95
N SER A 826 -23.77 -16.76 9.79
CA SER A 826 -23.36 -17.56 10.99
C SER A 826 -21.93 -17.22 11.44
N GLY A 827 -21.47 -17.41 12.69
CA GLY A 827 -22.15 -17.80 13.95
C GLY A 827 -21.17 -18.08 15.11
N GLY A 828 -21.55 -17.78 16.37
CA GLY A 828 -20.80 -18.14 17.59
C GLY A 828 -21.60 -17.80 18.87
N GLY A 829 -21.46 -18.60 19.95
CA GLY A 829 -22.24 -18.41 21.18
C GLY A 829 -21.92 -19.39 22.32
N TRP A 830 -22.60 -19.21 23.47
CA TRP A 830 -22.48 -20.06 24.67
C TRP A 830 -23.15 -21.42 24.49
N VAL A 831 -22.48 -22.48 24.97
CA VAL A 831 -22.95 -23.87 24.91
C VAL A 831 -22.75 -24.53 26.28
N LYS A 832 -23.79 -25.15 26.83
CA LYS A 832 -23.69 -25.95 28.06
C LYS A 832 -23.53 -27.42 27.69
N SER A 833 -22.57 -28.12 28.30
CA SER A 833 -22.44 -29.57 28.19
C SER A 833 -22.29 -30.18 29.59
N GLY A 834 -23.28 -31.00 29.97
CA GLY A 834 -23.46 -31.44 31.36
C GLY A 834 -23.69 -30.25 32.31
N ASN A 835 -22.95 -30.21 33.42
CA ASN A 835 -22.98 -29.09 34.36
C ASN A 835 -22.00 -27.95 34.03
N THR A 836 -21.24 -28.05 32.93
CA THR A 836 -20.16 -27.13 32.58
C THR A 836 -20.53 -26.28 31.38
N TRP A 837 -20.16 -24.99 31.41
CA TRP A 837 -20.36 -24.05 30.31
C TRP A 837 -19.09 -23.90 29.46
N TYR A 838 -19.30 -23.65 28.18
CA TYR A 838 -18.30 -23.46 27.13
C TYR A 838 -18.74 -22.26 26.28
N TYR A 839 -17.81 -21.56 25.64
CA TYR A 839 -18.13 -20.54 24.64
C TYR A 839 -17.54 -20.93 23.29
N THR A 840 -18.35 -20.85 22.23
CA THR A 840 -17.94 -21.25 20.87
C THR A 840 -17.82 -20.04 19.96
N SER A 841 -16.73 -19.98 19.20
CA SER A 841 -16.58 -19.01 18.11
C SER A 841 -15.94 -19.71 16.92
N GLY A 842 -16.53 -19.58 15.73
CA GLY A 842 -16.11 -20.33 14.55
C GLY A 842 -16.12 -21.86 14.74
N GLY A 843 -17.06 -22.39 15.54
CA GLY A 843 -17.21 -23.83 15.80
C GLY A 843 -16.18 -24.46 16.73
N ARG A 844 -15.36 -23.69 17.45
CA ARG A 844 -14.40 -24.21 18.45
C ARG A 844 -14.68 -23.63 19.84
N ASN A 845 -14.51 -24.46 20.88
CA ASN A 845 -14.54 -24.02 22.27
C ASN A 845 -13.38 -23.05 22.54
N ALA A 846 -13.68 -21.94 23.20
CA ALA A 846 -12.70 -20.97 23.64
C ALA A 846 -11.91 -21.49 24.84
N THR A 847 -10.61 -21.18 24.88
CA THR A 847 -9.67 -21.56 25.95
C THR A 847 -8.88 -20.33 26.41
N GLY A 848 -8.42 -20.33 27.66
CA GLY A 848 -7.74 -19.20 28.29
C GLY A 848 -8.66 -18.02 28.60
N TRP A 849 -8.06 -16.84 28.79
CA TRP A 849 -8.79 -15.59 29.03
C TRP A 849 -9.57 -15.13 27.79
N ARG A 850 -10.83 -14.78 27.96
CA ARG A 850 -11.71 -14.25 26.90
C ARG A 850 -12.63 -13.17 27.45
N GLN A 851 -12.74 -12.07 26.72
CA GLN A 851 -13.75 -11.05 26.97
C GLN A 851 -14.95 -11.34 26.08
N ILE A 852 -16.13 -11.47 26.68
CA ILE A 852 -17.38 -11.83 25.99
C ILE A 852 -18.44 -10.84 26.47
N GLY A 853 -18.99 -10.03 25.56
CA GLY A 853 -19.94 -8.96 25.93
C GLY A 853 -19.37 -7.93 26.91
N GLY A 854 -18.07 -7.63 26.82
CA GLY A 854 -17.36 -6.71 27.73
C GLY A 854 -16.92 -7.33 29.06
N VAL A 855 -17.46 -8.48 29.46
CA VAL A 855 -17.12 -9.16 30.72
C VAL A 855 -16.00 -10.19 30.50
N TRP A 856 -15.07 -10.30 31.46
CA TRP A 856 -13.98 -11.27 31.41
C TRP A 856 -14.39 -12.63 31.97
N TYR A 857 -14.02 -13.67 31.22
CA TYR A 857 -14.18 -15.08 31.55
C TYR A 857 -12.83 -15.78 31.36
N TYR A 858 -12.63 -16.88 32.08
CA TYR A 858 -11.51 -17.79 31.85
C TYR A 858 -12.02 -19.19 31.53
N PHE A 859 -11.41 -19.83 30.55
CA PHE A 859 -11.71 -21.20 30.16
C PHE A 859 -10.46 -22.07 30.31
N GLY A 860 -10.61 -23.29 30.83
CA GLY A 860 -9.53 -24.26 30.92
C GLY A 860 -8.96 -24.66 29.55
N SER A 861 -7.89 -25.44 29.54
CA SER A 861 -7.29 -26.00 28.30
C SER A 861 -8.25 -26.91 27.52
N ASN A 862 -9.23 -27.50 28.20
CA ASN A 862 -10.36 -28.26 27.63
C ASN A 862 -11.58 -27.40 27.26
N GLY A 863 -11.51 -26.08 27.43
CA GLY A 863 -12.58 -25.13 27.15
C GLY A 863 -13.63 -24.98 28.24
N ALA A 864 -13.50 -25.64 29.39
CA ALA A 864 -14.44 -25.53 30.50
C ALA A 864 -14.36 -24.14 31.18
N MET A 865 -15.49 -23.44 31.29
CA MET A 865 -15.58 -22.14 31.96
C MET A 865 -15.24 -22.25 33.46
N ALA A 866 -14.36 -21.38 33.94
CA ALA A 866 -13.97 -21.30 35.33
C ALA A 866 -15.06 -20.66 36.21
N THR A 867 -15.24 -21.23 37.40
CA THR A 867 -16.03 -20.65 38.51
C THR A 867 -15.27 -20.83 39.82
N GLY A 868 -15.57 -19.97 40.81
CA GLY A 868 -14.91 -19.91 42.11
C GLY A 868 -13.53 -19.24 42.07
N TRP A 869 -12.77 -19.39 43.16
CA TRP A 869 -11.37 -18.99 43.22
C TRP A 869 -10.50 -19.86 42.31
N ARG A 870 -9.66 -19.24 41.48
CA ARG A 870 -8.67 -19.91 40.62
C ARG A 870 -7.36 -19.15 40.61
N GLN A 871 -6.26 -19.88 40.78
CA GLN A 871 -4.92 -19.33 40.58
C GLN A 871 -4.52 -19.49 39.11
N ILE A 872 -4.23 -18.38 38.43
CA ILE A 872 -3.89 -18.34 37.00
C ILE A 872 -2.63 -17.49 36.86
N GLY A 873 -1.54 -18.07 36.36
CA GLY A 873 -0.25 -17.38 36.25
C GLY A 873 0.33 -16.94 37.61
N GLY A 874 0.02 -17.67 38.69
CA GLY A 874 0.45 -17.35 40.06
C GLY A 874 -0.49 -16.40 40.84
N VAL A 875 -1.38 -15.67 40.17
CA VAL A 875 -2.31 -14.72 40.78
C VAL A 875 -3.69 -15.36 41.00
N TRP A 876 -4.35 -15.07 42.13
CA TRP A 876 -5.70 -15.56 42.43
C TRP A 876 -6.77 -14.62 41.86
N TYR A 877 -7.73 -15.21 41.15
CA TYR A 877 -8.91 -14.53 40.61
C TYR A 877 -10.17 -15.23 41.11
N TYR A 878 -11.24 -14.46 41.38
CA TYR A 878 -12.56 -15.02 41.69
C TYR A 878 -13.50 -14.90 40.50
N PHE A 879 -14.10 -16.01 40.10
CA PHE A 879 -15.16 -16.07 39.11
C PHE A 879 -16.49 -16.40 39.79
N LYS A 880 -17.53 -15.62 39.51
CA LYS A 880 -18.89 -15.86 40.03
C LYS A 880 -19.45 -17.19 39.53
N SER A 881 -20.59 -17.63 40.05
CA SER A 881 -21.29 -18.84 39.55
C SER A 881 -21.66 -18.77 38.06
N SER A 882 -21.82 -17.56 37.51
CA SER A 882 -22.00 -17.30 36.08
C SER A 882 -20.71 -17.34 35.25
N GLY A 883 -19.55 -17.55 35.88
CA GLY A 883 -18.22 -17.50 35.26
C GLY A 883 -17.64 -16.12 35.00
N ALA A 884 -18.41 -15.06 35.24
CA ALA A 884 -17.93 -13.69 35.15
C ALA A 884 -16.87 -13.43 36.24
N MET A 885 -15.70 -12.90 35.85
CA MET A 885 -14.67 -12.48 36.78
C MET A 885 -15.20 -11.34 37.67
N ALA A 886 -14.99 -11.44 38.98
CA ALA A 886 -15.18 -10.32 39.88
C ALA A 886 -14.03 -9.33 39.70
N ALA A 887 -14.37 -8.06 39.44
CA ALA A 887 -13.45 -6.94 39.43
C ALA A 887 -14.07 -5.79 40.23
N ASN A 888 -13.24 -5.02 40.94
CA ASN A 888 -13.63 -3.82 41.70
C ASN A 888 -14.81 -4.04 42.68
N GLN A 889 -14.85 -5.18 43.39
CA GLN A 889 -15.93 -5.51 44.33
C GLN A 889 -15.52 -6.55 45.37
N TRP A 890 -16.04 -6.40 46.59
CA TRP A 890 -15.80 -7.36 47.68
C TRP A 890 -16.54 -8.69 47.46
N ILE A 891 -15.88 -9.80 47.84
CA ILE A 891 -16.34 -11.18 47.71
C ILE A 891 -16.28 -11.87 49.08
N GLY A 892 -17.39 -12.45 49.50
CA GLY A 892 -17.59 -13.11 50.80
C GLY A 892 -18.99 -12.84 51.36
N SER A 893 -19.40 -13.58 52.39
CA SER A 893 -20.68 -13.32 53.09
C SER A 893 -20.61 -13.51 54.62
N ARG A 894 -19.59 -14.20 55.12
CA ARG A 894 -19.10 -14.12 56.50
C ARG A 894 -17.57 -14.20 56.49
N ASN A 895 -16.94 -13.43 57.39
CA ASN A 895 -15.51 -13.17 57.53
C ASN A 895 -14.60 -14.40 57.24
N PRO A 896 -13.55 -14.31 56.39
CA PRO A 896 -13.02 -13.12 55.72
C PRO A 896 -13.75 -12.70 54.43
N TYR A 897 -13.64 -11.41 54.10
CA TYR A 897 -13.94 -10.85 52.79
C TYR A 897 -12.63 -10.63 52.00
N TYR A 898 -12.73 -10.72 50.68
CA TYR A 898 -11.65 -10.49 49.72
C TYR A 898 -12.06 -9.40 48.75
N TYR A 899 -11.14 -8.58 48.24
CA TYR A 899 -11.39 -7.53 47.24
C TYR A 899 -10.65 -7.85 45.94
#